data_AF-A0A3D3T1J0-F1
#
_entry.id   AF-A0A3D3T1J0-F1
#
_cell.length_a   1.000
_cell.length_b   1.000
_cell.length_c   1.000
_cell.angle_alpha   90.00
_cell.angle_beta   90.00
_cell.angle_gamma   90.00
#
_symmetry.space_group_name_H-M   'P 1'
#
loop_
_entity.id
_entity.type
_entity.pdbx_description
1 polymer ?
#
loop_
_entity_poly.entity_id
_entity_poly.type
_entity_poly.pdbx_seq_one_letter_code
_entity_poly.pdbx_strand_id
1 'polypeptide(L)'
;MKAINNKVMLSAAVIFLLGGLSVSGVASAFDIKVAGFIRQEMAYNIGSKDNPWLRGSPDIYKGGVGDSLPSAASGHPGAEFFWDCFTTGTCADIPGNDLPASFYKPNLNQDNKWNLMATRAEVDFKMRFTDNLTGFAKVRGYFQHDVQDEYTVPAEFRDGGDDNHFKVSNHGKCASILEICDDNFMIDLPSLYLDYQKGPLWVRIGQQQIAWGEAIFFRVMDVPNGLDLRRHSFLDLASEEYADERVGAPAVRVSYNLNQNWEIEAFAQMFQPTVHPRVGSPYAFINSPYVIRNDIGFDGFDDYINGGLRLRGRVKDWDLQFMAVTRHNPDPVFKWGVSNQTFYDAIPGLAGFSTQPFKINSNRIIGDPLSPSVGGKEGPFNGTTNSTDWMVGAAMSGLDGVETLNVLARDFPFVGEFFTNFFATPVFPGAPVVMPNADPANGVWVTNAEEAAVAIDTFLSLLGDVGADFIPTYPSENIFGFAATYVFFSEPDTWLDQLVFRFETTYTPNKKWTNNGAKKPIEEDEYVWVVGLEKYHRLSQNFPATYFSFQWMHKSESDFVGHHLSTLGGDIDKGPSGGEEDGGWDAVAFAFTQPSPTLKWRFGFSFLYDFNGSWLSQPSVTYKPNSEWTVDMFVTVMDSKDYAAALTPIDWTDEVTLR
;
A
#
# COMPACT_ATOMS: atom_id res chain seq x y z
N MET A 1 15.78 -21.76 0.26
CA MET A 1 15.63 -23.22 -0.01
C MET A 1 14.63 -23.35 -1.17
N LYS A 2 15.04 -23.74 -2.40
CA LYS A 2 14.28 -23.42 -3.64
C LYS A 2 12.81 -23.90 -3.66
N ALA A 3 11.88 -22.93 -3.81
CA ALA A 3 10.48 -23.02 -4.22
C ALA A 3 9.81 -24.40 -4.02
N ILE A 4 9.42 -24.69 -2.79
CA ILE A 4 8.44 -25.75 -2.54
C ILE A 4 7.10 -25.22 -3.06
N ASN A 5 6.51 -25.91 -4.04
CA ASN A 5 5.21 -25.59 -4.61
C ASN A 5 4.16 -25.33 -3.50
N ASN A 6 3.47 -24.18 -3.52
CA ASN A 6 2.44 -23.84 -2.51
C ASN A 6 1.38 -24.94 -2.37
N LYS A 7 1.06 -25.68 -3.46
CA LYS A 7 0.17 -26.84 -3.39
C LYS A 7 0.75 -27.97 -2.52
N VAL A 8 2.06 -28.18 -2.57
CA VAL A 8 2.78 -29.17 -1.76
C VAL A 8 2.88 -28.71 -0.30
N MET A 9 3.16 -27.44 -0.03
CA MET A 9 3.13 -26.86 1.33
C MET A 9 1.75 -26.96 1.96
N LEU A 10 0.70 -26.52 1.24
CA LEU A 10 -0.67 -26.59 1.71
C LEU A 10 -1.12 -28.05 1.91
N SER A 11 -0.78 -28.95 0.98
CA SER A 11 -1.04 -30.38 1.14
C SER A 11 -0.28 -30.96 2.34
N ALA A 12 0.98 -30.58 2.56
CA ALA A 12 1.78 -31.01 3.70
C ALA A 12 1.21 -30.47 5.02
N ALA A 13 0.73 -29.23 5.04
CA ALA A 13 0.05 -28.61 6.17
C ALA A 13 -1.26 -29.34 6.51
N VAL A 14 -2.08 -29.66 5.50
CA VAL A 14 -3.29 -30.48 5.65
C VAL A 14 -2.93 -31.91 6.10
N ILE A 15 -1.86 -32.50 5.58
CA ILE A 15 -1.37 -33.82 6.01
C ILE A 15 -0.79 -33.76 7.43
N PHE A 16 -0.20 -32.66 7.89
CA PHE A 16 0.28 -32.50 9.27
C PHE A 16 -0.90 -32.42 10.25
N LEU A 17 -1.96 -31.70 9.87
CA LEU A 17 -3.27 -31.69 10.54
C LEU A 17 -3.89 -33.09 10.62
N LEU A 18 -3.95 -33.81 9.49
CA LEU A 18 -4.49 -35.16 9.41
C LEU A 18 -3.57 -36.20 10.08
N GLY A 19 -2.27 -35.96 10.08
CA GLY A 19 -1.24 -36.80 10.72
C GLY A 19 -1.37 -36.73 12.25
N GLY A 20 -1.72 -35.55 12.78
CA GLY A 20 -2.14 -35.37 14.17
C GLY A 20 -3.34 -36.25 14.57
N LEU A 21 -4.23 -36.59 13.62
CA LEU A 21 -5.34 -37.53 13.85
C LEU A 21 -4.87 -38.99 14.02
N SER A 22 -3.67 -39.33 13.56
CA SER A 22 -3.14 -40.71 13.55
C SER A 22 -2.17 -41.04 14.69
N VAL A 23 -1.76 -40.04 15.49
CA VAL A 23 -0.79 -40.21 16.60
C VAL A 23 -1.48 -40.40 17.97
N SER A 24 -2.81 -40.35 18.05
CA SER A 24 -3.57 -40.63 19.29
C SER A 24 -3.71 -42.13 19.57
N GLY A 25 -2.58 -42.82 19.68
CA GLY A 25 -2.52 -44.06 20.45
C GLY A 25 -2.72 -43.72 21.93
N VAL A 26 -3.68 -44.39 22.56
CA VAL A 26 -4.02 -44.38 24.00
C VAL A 26 -4.99 -43.27 24.46
N ALA A 27 -6.29 -43.59 24.40
CA ALA A 27 -7.35 -43.19 25.34
C ALA A 27 -7.40 -41.71 25.80
N SER A 28 -7.29 -40.75 24.88
CA SER A 28 -7.68 -39.36 25.07
C SER A 28 -8.78 -39.00 24.07
N ALA A 29 -9.87 -38.39 24.52
CA ALA A 29 -10.97 -37.97 23.66
C ALA A 29 -10.52 -36.79 22.77
N PHE A 30 -10.28 -37.06 21.50
CA PHE A 30 -10.08 -36.02 20.49
C PHE A 30 -11.41 -35.29 20.27
N ASP A 31 -11.48 -34.02 20.67
CA ASP A 31 -12.63 -33.14 20.44
C ASP A 31 -12.32 -32.17 19.30
N ILE A 32 -13.25 -32.07 18.34
CA ILE A 32 -13.17 -31.17 17.20
C ILE A 32 -14.45 -30.34 17.11
N LYS A 33 -14.29 -29.03 17.08
CA LYS A 33 -15.38 -28.08 16.84
C LYS A 33 -15.15 -27.37 15.53
N VAL A 34 -16.19 -27.31 14.72
CA VAL A 34 -16.18 -26.63 13.42
C VAL A 34 -17.18 -25.48 13.48
N ALA A 35 -16.74 -24.30 13.06
CA ALA A 35 -17.58 -23.13 12.89
C ALA A 35 -17.17 -22.43 11.60
N GLY A 36 -18.02 -21.58 11.06
CA GLY A 36 -17.71 -20.87 9.84
C GLY A 36 -18.86 -20.00 9.38
N PHE A 37 -18.62 -19.27 8.29
CA PHE A 37 -19.64 -18.46 7.64
C PHE A 37 -19.37 -18.38 6.14
N ILE A 38 -20.41 -18.00 5.40
CA ILE A 38 -20.31 -17.48 4.04
C ILE A 38 -20.82 -16.04 4.11
N ARG A 39 -20.12 -15.14 3.43
CA ARG A 39 -20.43 -13.72 3.37
C ARG A 39 -20.35 -13.25 1.92
N GLN A 40 -21.32 -12.43 1.52
CA GLN A 40 -21.31 -11.73 0.25
C GLN A 40 -21.00 -10.27 0.54
N GLU A 41 -19.88 -9.75 0.04
CA GLU A 41 -19.44 -8.38 0.21
C GLU A 41 -19.72 -7.62 -1.09
N MET A 42 -20.35 -6.45 -1.01
CA MET A 42 -20.68 -5.62 -2.17
C MET A 42 -20.46 -4.14 -1.81
N ALA A 43 -19.67 -3.42 -2.60
CA ALA A 43 -19.46 -1.98 -2.45
C ALA A 43 -19.87 -1.26 -3.74
N TYR A 44 -20.87 -0.38 -3.62
CA TYR A 44 -21.39 0.41 -4.73
C TYR A 44 -20.80 1.82 -4.67
N ASN A 45 -20.22 2.28 -5.78
CA ASN A 45 -19.64 3.61 -5.88
C ASN A 45 -20.75 4.68 -5.83
N ILE A 46 -20.63 5.62 -4.91
CA ILE A 46 -21.52 6.79 -4.77
C ILE A 46 -20.79 8.13 -4.99
N GLY A 47 -19.49 8.07 -5.24
CA GLY A 47 -18.65 9.21 -5.56
C GLY A 47 -18.87 9.73 -6.97
N SER A 48 -18.28 10.89 -7.24
CA SER A 48 -18.17 11.45 -8.59
C SER A 48 -16.77 11.28 -9.18
N LYS A 49 -15.87 10.59 -8.47
CA LYS A 49 -14.49 10.32 -8.86
C LYS A 49 -14.34 8.83 -9.17
N ASP A 50 -13.73 8.51 -10.29
CA ASP A 50 -13.19 7.21 -10.65
C ASP A 50 -11.80 7.02 -10.01
N ASN A 51 -11.31 5.78 -9.98
CA ASN A 51 -9.98 5.51 -9.48
C ASN A 51 -8.92 6.14 -10.42
N PRO A 52 -8.15 7.15 -9.98
CA PRO A 52 -7.17 7.87 -10.81
C PRO A 52 -5.93 7.01 -11.16
N TRP A 53 -5.77 5.85 -10.53
CA TRP A 53 -4.64 4.94 -10.73
C TRP A 53 -4.89 3.89 -11.81
N LEU A 54 -6.14 3.77 -12.29
CA LEU A 54 -6.51 2.84 -13.35
C LEU A 54 -6.18 3.38 -14.74
N ARG A 55 -5.99 2.46 -15.68
CA ARG A 55 -5.68 2.78 -17.09
C ARG A 55 -6.81 3.58 -17.71
N GLY A 56 -6.48 4.79 -18.20
CA GLY A 56 -7.44 5.63 -18.91
C GLY A 56 -8.50 6.28 -18.02
N SER A 57 -8.22 6.46 -16.71
CA SER A 57 -9.11 7.18 -15.78
C SER A 57 -9.01 8.72 -15.92
N PRO A 58 -10.12 9.47 -16.05
CA PRO A 58 -10.15 10.94 -16.20
C PRO A 58 -9.59 11.73 -15.04
N ASP A 59 -9.66 11.19 -13.83
CA ASP A 59 -9.58 12.03 -12.64
C ASP A 59 -8.16 12.36 -12.19
N ILE A 60 -7.16 11.69 -12.76
CA ILE A 60 -5.77 12.13 -12.62
C ILE A 60 -5.48 13.37 -13.51
N TYR A 61 -6.32 13.70 -14.50
CA TYR A 61 -6.07 14.79 -15.44
C TYR A 61 -6.93 16.02 -15.14
N LYS A 62 -6.27 17.14 -14.80
CA LYS A 62 -6.93 18.45 -14.76
C LYS A 62 -7.30 18.88 -16.18
N GLY A 63 -8.49 18.49 -16.63
CA GLY A 63 -8.95 18.64 -18.02
C GLY A 63 -9.74 17.43 -18.55
N GLY A 64 -9.63 16.27 -17.90
CA GLY A 64 -10.28 15.01 -18.30
C GLY A 64 -9.51 14.21 -19.37
N VAL A 65 -9.83 12.92 -19.52
CA VAL A 65 -9.24 12.09 -20.60
C VAL A 65 -9.89 12.39 -21.96
N GLY A 66 -9.11 12.21 -23.04
CA GLY A 66 -9.56 12.42 -24.42
C GLY A 66 -9.22 13.80 -24.97
N ASP A 67 -8.65 14.67 -24.14
CA ASP A 67 -8.25 16.02 -24.50
C ASP A 67 -6.80 16.09 -25.00
N SER A 68 -6.57 17.11 -25.83
CA SER A 68 -5.24 17.52 -26.28
C SER A 68 -4.53 18.22 -25.12
N LEU A 69 -3.56 17.53 -24.50
CA LEU A 69 -2.76 18.08 -23.40
C LEU A 69 -1.69 19.03 -23.95
N PRO A 70 -1.64 20.31 -23.57
CA PRO A 70 -0.62 21.23 -24.07
C PRO A 70 0.80 20.74 -23.80
N SER A 71 1.69 20.94 -24.76
CA SER A 71 3.11 20.67 -24.60
C SER A 71 3.83 21.91 -24.07
N ALA A 72 4.48 21.81 -22.92
CA ALA A 72 5.36 22.86 -22.39
C ALA A 72 6.63 23.03 -23.23
N ALA A 73 7.00 22.02 -24.01
CA ALA A 73 8.15 22.07 -24.91
C ALA A 73 7.88 22.86 -26.20
N SER A 74 6.64 22.83 -26.71
CA SER A 74 6.30 23.52 -27.96
C SER A 74 6.41 25.04 -27.79
N GLY A 75 7.17 25.68 -28.68
CA GLY A 75 7.50 27.10 -28.64
C GLY A 75 8.61 27.45 -27.64
N HIS A 76 9.12 26.51 -26.85
CA HIS A 76 10.25 26.77 -25.96
C HIS A 76 11.57 26.79 -26.76
N PRO A 77 12.36 27.89 -26.76
CA PRO A 77 13.51 28.04 -27.65
C PRO A 77 14.55 26.92 -27.55
N GLY A 78 14.80 26.42 -26.34
CA GLY A 78 15.76 25.33 -26.12
C GLY A 78 15.24 23.97 -26.57
N ALA A 79 13.94 23.73 -26.46
CA ALA A 79 13.32 22.45 -26.83
C ALA A 79 13.21 22.33 -28.35
N GLU A 80 12.72 23.38 -29.03
CA GLU A 80 12.65 23.44 -30.50
C GLU A 80 14.05 23.29 -31.11
N PHE A 81 15.04 23.99 -30.55
CA PHE A 81 16.41 23.88 -31.02
C PHE A 81 17.00 22.47 -30.81
N PHE A 82 16.76 21.84 -29.65
CA PHE A 82 17.14 20.44 -29.43
C PHE A 82 16.47 19.53 -30.47
N TRP A 83 15.17 19.69 -30.70
CA TRP A 83 14.40 18.86 -31.62
C TRP A 83 14.96 18.93 -33.04
N ASP A 84 15.22 20.13 -33.56
CA ASP A 84 15.84 20.34 -34.87
C ASP A 84 17.23 19.71 -34.95
N CYS A 85 18.06 19.89 -33.92
CA CYS A 85 19.39 19.30 -33.89
C CYS A 85 19.34 17.77 -33.89
N PHE A 86 18.48 17.18 -33.06
CA PHE A 86 18.42 15.75 -32.83
C PHE A 86 17.83 15.01 -34.03
N THR A 87 16.74 15.53 -34.61
CA THR A 87 16.00 14.88 -35.70
C THR A 87 16.65 15.10 -37.07
N THR A 88 17.29 16.26 -37.30
CA THR A 88 17.90 16.58 -38.61
C THR A 88 19.41 16.33 -38.64
N GLY A 89 20.08 16.31 -37.48
CA GLY A 89 21.53 16.27 -37.37
C GLY A 89 22.23 17.57 -37.79
N THR A 90 21.47 18.61 -38.18
CA THR A 90 22.01 19.89 -38.70
C THR A 90 21.55 21.12 -37.93
N CYS A 91 20.64 20.95 -36.95
CA CYS A 91 19.99 22.03 -36.22
C CYS A 91 19.23 23.01 -37.11
N ALA A 92 18.85 22.58 -38.32
CA ALA A 92 18.07 23.39 -39.23
C ALA A 92 16.58 23.18 -38.93
N ASP A 93 15.85 24.28 -38.79
CA ASP A 93 14.39 24.29 -38.82
C ASP A 93 13.94 23.82 -40.21
N ILE A 94 13.30 22.65 -40.25
CA ILE A 94 12.73 22.05 -41.45
C ILE A 94 11.21 22.13 -41.35
N PRO A 95 10.51 22.77 -42.31
CA PRO A 95 9.05 22.85 -42.27
C PRO A 95 8.37 21.49 -42.12
N GLY A 96 7.54 21.34 -41.08
CA GLY A 96 6.84 20.09 -40.76
C GLY A 96 7.61 19.13 -39.86
N ASN A 97 8.79 19.52 -39.37
CA ASN A 97 9.57 18.82 -38.37
C ASN A 97 9.49 19.54 -37.00
N ASP A 98 8.27 19.92 -36.60
CA ASP A 98 8.05 20.69 -35.38
C ASP A 98 7.83 19.77 -34.18
N LEU A 99 8.12 20.26 -32.97
CA LEU A 99 7.67 19.60 -31.75
C LEU A 99 6.14 19.48 -31.73
N PRO A 100 5.58 18.40 -31.15
CA PRO A 100 4.14 18.29 -31.00
C PRO A 100 3.62 19.45 -30.11
N ALA A 101 2.66 20.21 -30.62
CA ALA A 101 1.98 21.26 -29.85
C ALA A 101 1.16 20.70 -28.68
N SER A 102 0.81 19.41 -28.75
CA SER A 102 0.09 18.71 -27.69
C SER A 102 0.37 17.21 -27.67
N PHE A 103 0.12 16.62 -26.51
CA PHE A 103 0.07 15.19 -26.29
C PHE A 103 -1.38 14.71 -26.31
N TYR A 104 -1.55 13.43 -26.62
CA TYR A 104 -2.86 12.79 -26.66
C TYR A 104 -2.87 11.60 -25.72
N LYS A 105 -3.85 11.59 -24.81
CA LYS A 105 -4.17 10.44 -23.97
C LYS A 105 -5.64 10.07 -24.17
N PRO A 106 -5.94 8.87 -24.71
CA PRO A 106 -7.30 8.47 -25.06
C PRO A 106 -8.14 8.21 -23.81
N ASN A 107 -9.39 8.68 -23.83
CA ASN A 107 -10.39 8.22 -22.87
C ASN A 107 -10.78 6.79 -23.19
N LEU A 108 -10.48 5.88 -22.27
CA LEU A 108 -10.80 4.47 -22.44
C LEU A 108 -12.22 4.12 -21.96
N ASN A 109 -12.97 5.10 -21.42
CA ASN A 109 -14.32 4.95 -20.85
C ASN A 109 -14.38 3.83 -19.81
N GLN A 110 -13.42 3.82 -18.90
CA GLN A 110 -13.31 2.82 -17.84
C GLN A 110 -13.95 3.41 -16.58
N ASP A 111 -15.21 3.06 -16.30
CA ASP A 111 -15.97 3.52 -15.13
C ASP A 111 -16.50 2.32 -14.32
N ASN A 112 -16.28 2.34 -13.00
CA ASN A 112 -16.72 1.26 -12.12
C ASN A 112 -17.88 1.69 -11.24
N LYS A 113 -19.06 1.11 -11.49
CA LYS A 113 -20.23 1.29 -10.61
C LYS A 113 -20.12 0.51 -9.31
N TRP A 114 -19.38 -0.59 -9.33
CA TRP A 114 -19.12 -1.42 -8.17
C TRP A 114 -17.63 -1.45 -7.93
N ASN A 115 -17.21 -0.99 -6.74
CA ASN A 115 -15.83 -1.08 -6.32
C ASN A 115 -15.51 -2.50 -5.81
N LEU A 116 -16.52 -3.22 -5.29
CA LEU A 116 -16.35 -4.58 -4.80
C LEU A 116 -17.59 -5.43 -5.07
N MET A 117 -17.35 -6.66 -5.53
CA MET A 117 -18.29 -7.77 -5.38
C MET A 117 -17.50 -9.03 -5.06
N ALA A 118 -17.60 -9.54 -3.84
CA ALA A 118 -16.85 -10.71 -3.42
C ALA A 118 -17.67 -11.71 -2.63
N THR A 119 -17.40 -12.99 -2.84
CA THR A 119 -17.87 -14.09 -2.00
C THR A 119 -16.73 -14.57 -1.12
N ARG A 120 -16.93 -14.52 0.19
CA ARG A 120 -15.99 -15.03 1.20
C ARG A 120 -16.58 -16.21 1.94
N ALA A 121 -15.77 -17.22 2.19
CA ALA A 121 -16.10 -18.32 3.09
C ALA A 121 -14.96 -18.56 4.07
N GLU A 122 -15.29 -18.72 5.35
CA GLU A 122 -14.31 -19.11 6.38
C GLU A 122 -14.79 -20.33 7.15
N VAL A 123 -13.85 -21.24 7.45
CA VAL A 123 -14.09 -22.40 8.29
C VAL A 123 -12.97 -22.53 9.31
N ASP A 124 -13.38 -22.50 10.57
CA ASP A 124 -12.53 -22.66 11.75
C ASP A 124 -12.64 -24.08 12.30
N PHE A 125 -11.50 -24.70 12.54
CA PHE A 125 -11.36 -25.99 13.21
C PHE A 125 -10.63 -25.78 14.54
N LYS A 126 -11.32 -26.06 15.65
CA LYS A 126 -10.75 -26.04 17.00
C LYS A 126 -10.59 -27.47 17.48
N MET A 127 -9.36 -27.86 17.78
CA MET A 127 -8.99 -29.23 18.10
C MET A 127 -8.41 -29.29 19.53
N ARG A 128 -8.82 -30.28 20.31
CA ARG A 128 -8.21 -30.60 21.60
C ARG A 128 -7.62 -32.00 21.53
N PHE A 129 -6.29 -32.10 21.61
CA PHE A 129 -5.56 -33.36 21.55
C PHE A 129 -5.30 -33.93 22.95
N THR A 130 -4.96 -33.05 23.91
CA THR A 130 -4.79 -33.39 25.33
C THR A 130 -5.25 -32.21 26.20
N ASP A 131 -5.12 -32.32 27.52
CA ASP A 131 -5.41 -31.21 28.44
C ASP A 131 -4.47 -30.01 28.28
N ASN A 132 -3.29 -30.23 27.71
CA ASN A 132 -2.23 -29.23 27.56
C ASN A 132 -1.88 -28.94 26.10
N LEU A 133 -2.55 -29.57 25.13
CA LEU A 133 -2.24 -29.43 23.70
C LEU A 133 -3.52 -29.25 22.90
N THR A 134 -3.66 -28.09 22.27
CA THR A 134 -4.76 -27.73 21.37
C THR A 134 -4.24 -27.37 19.99
N GLY A 135 -5.09 -27.47 18.98
CA GLY A 135 -4.80 -27.02 17.62
C GLY A 135 -5.90 -26.10 17.10
N PHE A 136 -5.52 -25.22 16.20
CA PHE A 136 -6.44 -24.36 15.49
C PHE A 136 -6.05 -24.30 14.01
N ALA A 137 -7.05 -24.36 13.13
CA ALA A 137 -6.90 -24.07 11.72
C ALA A 137 -8.05 -23.20 11.25
N LYS A 138 -7.76 -22.15 10.48
CA LYS A 138 -8.71 -21.36 9.73
C LYS A 138 -8.42 -21.56 8.25
N VAL A 139 -9.43 -21.98 7.50
CA VAL A 139 -9.41 -22.00 6.03
C VAL A 139 -10.26 -20.84 5.54
N ARG A 140 -9.72 -20.00 4.67
CA ARG A 140 -10.45 -18.90 4.05
C ARG A 140 -10.40 -19.04 2.54
N GLY A 141 -11.56 -18.89 1.92
CA GLY A 141 -11.71 -18.76 0.47
C GLY A 141 -12.30 -17.38 0.17
N TYR A 142 -11.72 -16.69 -0.80
CA TYR A 142 -12.17 -15.38 -1.25
C TYR A 142 -12.23 -15.37 -2.77
N PHE A 143 -13.39 -15.06 -3.33
CA PHE A 143 -13.62 -14.97 -4.76
C PHE A 143 -14.14 -13.57 -5.08
N GLN A 144 -13.43 -12.85 -5.94
CA GLN A 144 -13.84 -11.54 -6.42
C GLN A 144 -14.50 -11.71 -7.78
N HIS A 145 -15.74 -11.25 -7.88
CA HIS A 145 -16.43 -11.17 -9.16
C HIS A 145 -15.80 -10.08 -9.99
N ASP A 146 -15.76 -10.34 -11.29
CA ASP A 146 -15.36 -9.35 -12.27
C ASP A 146 -16.43 -8.24 -12.31
N VAL A 147 -16.05 -7.10 -11.75
CA VAL A 147 -16.82 -5.84 -11.73
C VAL A 147 -15.98 -4.67 -12.21
N GLN A 148 -14.78 -4.95 -12.70
CA GLN A 148 -13.88 -3.96 -13.23
C GLN A 148 -14.10 -3.84 -14.73
N ASP A 149 -14.26 -2.62 -15.20
CA ASP A 149 -13.96 -2.25 -16.58
C ASP A 149 -12.52 -1.70 -16.52
N GLU A 150 -11.52 -2.53 -16.82
CA GLU A 150 -10.17 -2.06 -17.13
C GLU A 150 -9.77 -2.38 -18.58
N TYR A 151 -8.99 -1.47 -19.18
CA TYR A 151 -8.35 -1.70 -20.46
C TYR A 151 -7.34 -2.85 -20.41
N THR A 152 -7.76 -4.01 -20.91
CA THR A 152 -6.88 -5.14 -21.23
C THR A 152 -6.13 -4.86 -22.54
N VAL A 153 -4.80 -4.97 -22.51
CA VAL A 153 -3.98 -4.87 -23.73
C VAL A 153 -4.29 -6.08 -24.63
N PRO A 154 -4.50 -5.90 -25.96
CA PRO A 154 -4.93 -7.00 -26.84
C PRO A 154 -4.03 -8.24 -26.77
N ALA A 155 -4.64 -9.43 -26.71
CA ALA A 155 -3.98 -10.72 -26.48
C ALA A 155 -2.91 -11.12 -27.52
N GLU A 156 -2.89 -10.48 -28.69
CA GLU A 156 -1.83 -10.61 -29.70
C GLU A 156 -0.47 -10.02 -29.25
N PHE A 157 -0.47 -9.20 -28.20
CA PHE A 157 0.72 -8.66 -27.56
C PHE A 157 1.00 -9.41 -26.26
N ARG A 158 2.17 -10.07 -26.19
CA ARG A 158 2.54 -10.97 -25.09
C ARG A 158 2.61 -10.20 -23.76
N ASP A 159 1.94 -10.72 -22.73
CA ASP A 159 1.74 -10.09 -21.40
C ASP A 159 0.75 -8.90 -21.41
N GLY A 160 -0.20 -8.86 -22.35
CA GLY A 160 -1.32 -7.94 -22.23
C GLY A 160 -2.05 -8.20 -20.90
N GLY A 161 -2.00 -7.22 -20.00
CA GLY A 161 -2.43 -7.40 -18.61
C GLY A 161 -3.91 -7.74 -18.54
N ASP A 162 -4.21 -8.97 -18.12
CA ASP A 162 -5.52 -9.33 -17.57
C ASP A 162 -5.64 -8.71 -16.16
N ASP A 163 -6.88 -8.39 -15.77
CA ASP A 163 -7.22 -7.98 -14.41
C ASP A 163 -6.70 -9.03 -13.44
N ASN A 164 -5.95 -8.58 -12.44
CA ASN A 164 -5.32 -9.44 -11.47
C ASN A 164 -5.65 -8.93 -10.08
N HIS A 165 -6.54 -9.56 -9.33
CA HIS A 165 -6.82 -9.15 -7.96
C HIS A 165 -5.87 -9.80 -6.95
N PHE A 166 -5.46 -11.07 -7.17
CA PHE A 166 -4.75 -11.84 -6.14
C PHE A 166 -3.35 -12.33 -6.49
N LYS A 167 -2.94 -12.46 -7.75
CA LYS A 167 -1.57 -12.95 -8.07
C LYS A 167 -0.51 -11.94 -7.66
N VAL A 168 0.41 -12.39 -6.81
CA VAL A 168 1.55 -11.62 -6.29
C VAL A 168 2.77 -12.53 -6.27
N SER A 169 3.86 -12.13 -6.90
CA SER A 169 5.06 -12.98 -7.03
C SER A 169 5.95 -12.98 -5.78
N ASN A 170 5.37 -13.19 -4.58
CA ASN A 170 6.13 -13.33 -3.34
C ASN A 170 6.54 -14.79 -3.12
N HIS A 171 5.56 -15.70 -3.09
CA HIS A 171 5.78 -17.14 -2.96
C HIS A 171 5.29 -17.86 -4.22
N GLY A 172 6.11 -17.78 -5.28
CA GLY A 172 5.73 -18.25 -6.60
C GLY A 172 4.80 -17.28 -7.31
N LYS A 173 3.49 -17.54 -7.28
CA LYS A 173 2.46 -16.66 -7.89
C LYS A 173 1.53 -16.02 -6.86
N CYS A 174 1.68 -16.35 -5.58
CA CYS A 174 0.77 -15.93 -4.51
C CYS A 174 1.47 -15.15 -3.42
N ALA A 175 0.69 -14.37 -2.67
CA ALA A 175 1.22 -13.44 -1.70
C ALA A 175 1.81 -14.12 -0.46
N SER A 176 1.19 -15.23 -0.02
CA SER A 176 1.58 -15.97 1.20
C SER A 176 1.98 -17.42 0.90
N ILE A 177 2.77 -18.01 1.80
CA ILE A 177 3.30 -19.38 1.69
C ILE A 177 2.21 -20.47 1.80
N LEU A 178 1.11 -20.17 2.49
CA LEU A 178 -0.06 -21.05 2.64
C LEU A 178 -1.25 -20.55 1.83
N GLU A 179 -0.99 -19.94 0.66
CA GLU A 179 -2.00 -19.42 -0.27
C GLU A 179 -1.92 -20.15 -1.63
N ILE A 180 -3.09 -20.47 -2.18
CA ILE A 180 -3.29 -20.79 -3.59
C ILE A 180 -4.20 -19.72 -4.17
N CYS A 181 -3.79 -19.13 -5.28
CA CYS A 181 -4.44 -17.98 -5.88
C CYS A 181 -4.46 -18.08 -7.41
N ASP A 182 -5.36 -17.34 -8.01
CA ASP A 182 -5.37 -16.96 -9.42
C ASP A 182 -5.84 -15.50 -9.52
N ASP A 183 -6.14 -15.00 -10.72
CA ASP A 183 -6.56 -13.60 -10.89
C ASP A 183 -7.73 -13.19 -9.99
N ASN A 184 -8.77 -14.02 -9.92
CA ASN A 184 -10.06 -13.65 -9.29
C ASN A 184 -10.33 -14.37 -7.97
N PHE A 185 -9.41 -15.20 -7.48
CA PHE A 185 -9.60 -15.87 -6.20
C PHE A 185 -8.32 -16.13 -5.43
N MET A 186 -8.48 -16.30 -4.12
CA MET A 186 -7.50 -16.90 -3.25
C MET A 186 -8.14 -17.89 -2.27
N ILE A 187 -7.39 -18.93 -1.92
CA ILE A 187 -7.69 -19.84 -0.82
C ILE A 187 -6.43 -19.92 0.03
N ASP A 188 -6.54 -19.58 1.31
CA ASP A 188 -5.41 -19.53 2.22
C ASP A 188 -5.70 -20.15 3.59
N LEU A 189 -4.62 -20.30 4.36
CA LEU A 189 -4.67 -20.60 5.79
C LEU A 189 -4.17 -19.39 6.57
N PRO A 190 -5.03 -18.45 6.98
CA PRO A 190 -4.61 -17.30 7.79
C PRO A 190 -4.07 -17.72 9.16
N SER A 191 -4.52 -18.88 9.66
CA SER A 191 -4.09 -19.43 10.95
C SER A 191 -4.04 -20.95 10.88
N LEU A 192 -2.90 -21.52 11.26
CA LEU A 192 -2.70 -22.95 11.41
C LEU A 192 -1.62 -23.19 12.45
N TYR A 193 -1.99 -23.54 13.67
CA TYR A 193 -1.04 -23.67 14.77
C TYR A 193 -1.43 -24.71 15.81
N LEU A 194 -0.43 -25.10 16.59
CA LEU A 194 -0.56 -25.89 17.81
C LEU A 194 -0.18 -25.03 19.01
N ASP A 195 -0.98 -25.13 20.07
CA ASP A 195 -0.77 -24.48 21.36
C ASP A 195 -0.47 -25.53 22.42
N TYR A 196 0.69 -25.40 23.06
CA TYR A 196 1.05 -26.14 24.25
C TYR A 196 1.00 -25.23 25.48
N GLN A 197 0.23 -25.61 26.49
CA GLN A 197 0.13 -24.86 27.73
C GLN A 197 0.29 -25.79 28.93
N LYS A 198 1.25 -25.50 29.81
CA LYS A 198 1.44 -26.24 31.06
C LYS A 198 2.00 -25.35 32.15
N GLY A 199 1.20 -25.12 33.20
CA GLY A 199 1.58 -24.22 34.29
C GLY A 199 1.79 -22.79 33.78
N PRO A 200 2.91 -22.13 34.09
CA PRO A 200 3.18 -20.75 33.66
C PRO A 200 3.62 -20.61 32.19
N LEU A 201 3.93 -21.73 31.52
CA LEU A 201 4.45 -21.75 30.15
C LEU A 201 3.33 -21.93 29.13
N TRP A 202 3.36 -21.10 28.09
CA TRP A 202 2.57 -21.23 26.87
C TRP A 202 3.48 -21.15 25.65
N VAL A 203 3.27 -22.04 24.67
CA VAL A 203 4.03 -22.08 23.41
C VAL A 203 3.06 -22.28 22.25
N ARG A 204 3.18 -21.46 21.21
CA ARG A 204 2.46 -21.61 19.94
C ARG A 204 3.44 -21.83 18.80
N ILE A 205 3.18 -22.81 17.96
CA ILE A 205 3.98 -23.10 16.76
C ILE A 205 3.05 -23.24 15.56
N GLY A 206 3.37 -22.54 14.48
CA GLY A 206 2.65 -22.61 13.21
C GLY A 206 2.36 -21.23 12.62
N GLN A 207 1.51 -21.21 11.60
CA GLN A 207 1.01 -20.02 10.92
C GLN A 207 0.12 -19.21 11.87
N GLN A 208 0.52 -17.98 12.18
CA GLN A 208 -0.18 -17.10 13.11
C GLN A 208 0.08 -15.63 12.79
N GLN A 209 -0.84 -14.76 13.23
CA GLN A 209 -0.61 -13.33 13.32
C GLN A 209 -0.13 -12.99 14.74
N ILE A 210 0.78 -12.02 14.87
CA ILE A 210 1.29 -11.53 16.16
C ILE A 210 0.92 -10.06 16.33
N ALA A 211 -0.01 -9.76 17.25
CA ALA A 211 -0.45 -8.41 17.56
C ALA A 211 -0.24 -8.13 19.06
N TRP A 212 0.36 -6.98 19.35
CA TRP A 212 0.77 -6.51 20.67
C TRP A 212 0.23 -5.12 21.00
N GLY A 213 -0.27 -4.38 20.01
CA GLY A 213 -0.98 -3.12 20.22
C GLY A 213 -2.40 -3.34 20.74
N GLU A 214 -2.90 -2.29 21.39
CA GLU A 214 -4.26 -2.18 21.94
C GLU A 214 -5.06 -1.07 21.24
N ALA A 215 -4.41 -0.19 20.47
CA ALA A 215 -5.07 0.79 19.61
C ALA A 215 -6.00 0.13 18.58
N ILE A 216 -7.09 0.82 18.26
CA ILE A 216 -8.20 0.26 17.45
C ILE A 216 -8.13 0.79 16.02
N PHE A 217 -8.06 2.11 15.88
CA PHE A 217 -8.02 2.79 14.58
C PHE A 217 -6.63 2.88 13.98
N PHE A 218 -5.60 2.70 14.81
CA PHE A 218 -4.22 2.89 14.43
C PHE A 218 -3.39 1.67 14.84
N ARG A 219 -2.26 1.47 14.15
CA ARG A 219 -1.26 0.46 14.51
C ARG A 219 -0.01 1.14 15.03
N VAL A 220 0.35 0.84 16.29
CA VAL A 220 1.59 1.33 16.91
C VAL A 220 2.48 0.14 17.29
N MET A 221 2.07 -0.68 18.25
CA MET A 221 2.87 -1.84 18.70
C MET A 221 2.64 -3.12 17.89
N ASP A 222 1.77 -3.09 16.88
CA ASP A 222 1.50 -4.20 15.96
C ASP A 222 2.49 -4.24 14.81
N VAL A 223 3.74 -4.55 15.11
CA VAL A 223 4.85 -4.40 14.17
C VAL A 223 5.23 -5.64 13.34
N PRO A 224 4.96 -6.91 13.70
CA PRO A 224 5.64 -8.00 12.98
C PRO A 224 4.95 -8.44 11.68
N ASN A 225 3.64 -8.21 11.52
CA ASN A 225 2.90 -8.66 10.32
C ASN A 225 2.71 -7.51 9.32
N GLY A 226 2.86 -7.81 8.03
CA GLY A 226 2.32 -6.98 6.94
C GLY A 226 0.79 -7.04 6.86
N LEU A 227 0.21 -6.24 5.96
CA LEU A 227 -1.23 -6.22 5.66
C LEU A 227 -1.53 -6.81 4.28
N ASP A 228 -2.74 -7.31 4.05
CA ASP A 228 -3.18 -7.85 2.77
C ASP A 228 -4.32 -7.03 2.15
N LEU A 229 -3.96 -5.84 1.67
CA LEU A 229 -4.87 -4.80 1.23
C LEU A 229 -5.61 -5.14 -0.08
N ARG A 230 -5.35 -6.29 -0.71
CA ARG A 230 -5.92 -6.69 -2.01
C ARG A 230 -7.45 -6.80 -2.03
N ARG A 231 -8.10 -7.03 -0.89
CA ARG A 231 -9.55 -7.29 -0.80
C ARG A 231 -10.36 -6.00 -0.82
N HIS A 232 -10.35 -5.27 0.29
CA HIS A 232 -11.11 -4.04 0.49
C HIS A 232 -10.22 -2.90 0.99
N SER A 233 -8.93 -2.94 0.65
CA SER A 233 -7.91 -2.00 1.09
C SER A 233 -7.95 -1.77 2.61
N PHE A 234 -8.16 -0.52 3.05
CA PHE A 234 -8.40 -0.15 4.44
C PHE A 234 -9.79 0.49 4.65
N LEU A 235 -10.76 0.07 3.82
CA LEU A 235 -12.11 0.62 3.71
C LEU A 235 -13.17 -0.29 4.32
N ASP A 236 -12.74 -1.35 5.00
CA ASP A 236 -13.63 -2.17 5.79
C ASP A 236 -14.17 -1.34 6.97
N LEU A 237 -14.92 -1.99 7.87
CA LEU A 237 -15.50 -1.25 8.99
C LEU A 237 -14.34 -0.75 9.87
N ALA A 238 -14.12 0.57 9.93
CA ALA A 238 -12.86 1.17 10.39
C ALA A 238 -12.41 0.75 11.80
N SER A 239 -13.35 0.34 12.66
CA SER A 239 -13.05 -0.19 14.00
C SER A 239 -12.59 -1.66 14.04
N GLU A 240 -12.67 -2.38 12.92
CA GLU A 240 -12.37 -3.82 12.77
C GLU A 240 -11.22 -4.08 11.77
N GLU A 241 -10.83 -3.05 11.00
CA GLU A 241 -9.90 -3.08 9.85
C GLU A 241 -8.70 -4.03 10.00
N TYR A 242 -7.77 -3.71 10.90
CA TYR A 242 -6.51 -4.44 10.97
C TYR A 242 -6.64 -5.89 11.43
N ALA A 243 -7.73 -6.26 12.10
CA ALA A 243 -7.93 -7.65 12.54
C ALA A 243 -8.08 -8.61 11.35
N ASP A 244 -8.67 -8.14 10.27
CA ASP A 244 -8.84 -8.93 9.05
C ASP A 244 -7.63 -8.88 8.13
N GLU A 245 -6.96 -7.73 8.10
CA GLU A 245 -5.92 -7.42 7.11
C GLU A 245 -4.54 -8.00 7.42
N ARG A 246 -4.23 -8.36 8.66
CA ARG A 246 -2.89 -8.87 9.02
C ARG A 246 -2.55 -10.16 8.26
N VAL A 247 -1.37 -10.22 7.65
CA VAL A 247 -0.87 -11.45 7.00
C VAL A 247 -0.34 -12.41 8.07
N GLY A 248 -0.91 -13.62 8.13
CA GLY A 248 -0.36 -14.69 8.97
C GLY A 248 0.96 -15.24 8.40
N ALA A 249 1.88 -15.62 9.28
CA ALA A 249 3.16 -16.22 8.88
C ALA A 249 3.58 -17.36 9.82
N PRO A 250 4.40 -18.33 9.37
CA PRO A 250 4.93 -19.37 10.24
C PRO A 250 5.78 -18.76 11.34
N ALA A 251 5.46 -19.10 12.60
CA ALA A 251 6.15 -18.56 13.75
C ALA A 251 6.22 -19.56 14.91
N VAL A 252 7.16 -19.29 15.82
CA VAL A 252 7.18 -19.81 17.18
C VAL A 252 6.98 -18.63 18.12
N ARG A 253 6.04 -18.76 19.05
CA ARG A 253 5.76 -17.77 20.09
C ARG A 253 5.77 -18.46 21.45
N VAL A 254 6.42 -17.85 22.42
CA VAL A 254 6.57 -18.40 23.77
C VAL A 254 6.17 -17.32 24.76
N SER A 255 5.26 -17.63 25.68
CA SER A 255 4.92 -16.79 26.82
C SER A 255 5.23 -17.54 28.11
N TYR A 256 5.77 -16.82 29.09
CA TYR A 256 6.02 -17.34 30.43
C TYR A 256 5.57 -16.34 31.50
N ASN A 257 4.65 -16.77 32.36
CA ASN A 257 4.24 -16.01 33.52
C ASN A 257 5.33 -16.07 34.60
N LEU A 258 6.04 -14.95 34.81
CA LEU A 258 7.09 -14.83 35.81
C LEU A 258 6.52 -14.89 37.23
N ASN A 259 5.34 -14.29 37.42
CA ASN A 259 4.54 -14.31 38.64
C ASN A 259 3.09 -13.94 38.32
N GLN A 260 2.29 -13.56 39.32
CA GLN A 260 0.88 -13.18 39.12
C GLN A 260 0.67 -11.86 38.37
N ASN A 261 1.71 -11.01 38.28
CA ASN A 261 1.62 -9.66 37.74
C ASN A 261 2.44 -9.44 36.48
N TRP A 262 3.40 -10.31 36.17
CA TRP A 262 4.37 -10.11 35.08
C TRP A 262 4.46 -11.32 34.16
N GLU A 263 4.40 -11.04 32.86
CA GLU A 263 4.55 -11.99 31.76
C GLU A 263 5.68 -11.53 30.84
N ILE A 264 6.55 -12.46 30.45
CA ILE A 264 7.47 -12.25 29.32
C ILE A 264 7.03 -13.10 28.14
N GLU A 265 7.08 -12.50 26.96
CA GLU A 265 6.75 -13.16 25.71
C GLU A 265 7.86 -12.93 24.68
N ALA A 266 8.11 -13.93 23.85
CA ALA A 266 9.08 -13.90 22.76
C ALA A 266 8.47 -14.49 21.49
N PHE A 267 8.92 -14.02 20.33
CA PHE A 267 8.60 -14.66 19.06
C PHE A 267 9.79 -14.73 18.11
N ALA A 268 9.70 -15.69 17.18
CA ALA A 268 10.44 -15.74 15.93
C ALA A 268 9.44 -16.07 14.82
N GLN A 269 9.30 -15.22 13.81
CA GLN A 269 8.29 -15.31 12.76
C GLN A 269 8.92 -15.06 11.40
N MET A 270 8.55 -15.87 10.40
CA MET A 270 8.95 -15.65 9.01
C MET A 270 8.46 -14.28 8.52
N PHE A 271 9.32 -13.56 7.81
CA PHE A 271 8.95 -12.26 7.25
C PHE A 271 7.84 -12.41 6.19
N GLN A 272 6.85 -11.53 6.24
CA GLN A 272 5.79 -11.37 5.25
C GLN A 272 5.57 -9.87 5.02
N PRO A 273 5.66 -9.38 3.77
CA PRO A 273 5.49 -7.97 3.47
C PRO A 273 4.01 -7.60 3.43
N THR A 274 3.74 -6.31 3.48
CA THR A 274 2.44 -5.77 3.09
C THR A 274 2.21 -6.05 1.60
N VAL A 275 1.01 -6.52 1.28
CA VAL A 275 0.55 -6.87 -0.05
C VAL A 275 -0.39 -5.77 -0.50
N HIS A 276 0.07 -4.96 -1.45
CA HIS A 276 -0.74 -3.89 -2.02
C HIS A 276 -1.79 -4.46 -3.00
N PRO A 277 -2.94 -3.77 -3.17
CA PRO A 277 -3.84 -4.00 -4.29
C PRO A 277 -3.04 -3.97 -5.58
N ARG A 278 -3.42 -4.85 -6.49
CA ARG A 278 -2.72 -4.99 -7.75
C ARG A 278 -3.11 -3.83 -8.67
N VAL A 279 -2.19 -3.51 -9.57
CA VAL A 279 -2.51 -2.66 -10.72
C VAL A 279 -3.68 -3.30 -11.45
N GLY A 280 -4.71 -2.50 -11.74
CA GLY A 280 -5.94 -2.98 -12.36
C GLY A 280 -7.03 -3.48 -11.42
N SER A 281 -6.76 -3.52 -10.11
CA SER A 281 -7.81 -3.80 -9.12
C SER A 281 -8.58 -2.51 -8.77
N PRO A 282 -9.84 -2.62 -8.30
CA PRO A 282 -10.66 -1.46 -7.97
C PRO A 282 -9.93 -0.53 -7.00
N TYR A 283 -9.25 -1.08 -6.01
CA TYR A 283 -8.54 -0.32 -4.97
C TYR A 283 -7.05 -0.10 -5.25
N ALA A 284 -6.62 -0.16 -6.52
CA ALA A 284 -5.25 0.17 -6.90
C ALA A 284 -4.87 1.57 -6.43
N PHE A 285 -3.70 1.72 -5.81
CA PHE A 285 -3.10 3.02 -5.43
C PHE A 285 -1.71 3.23 -6.04
N ILE A 286 -1.40 2.49 -7.11
CA ILE A 286 -0.17 2.64 -7.88
C ILE A 286 -0.60 2.88 -9.32
N ASN A 287 -0.16 3.99 -9.87
CA ASN A 287 -0.51 4.39 -11.22
C ASN A 287 -0.12 3.31 -12.24
N SER A 288 -1.07 2.91 -13.07
CA SER A 288 -0.89 2.01 -14.19
C SER A 288 -0.24 2.76 -15.36
N PRO A 289 1.07 3.05 -15.30
CA PRO A 289 2.05 2.30 -16.09
C PRO A 289 3.23 1.76 -15.29
N TYR A 290 3.19 1.90 -13.97
CA TYR A 290 4.24 1.45 -13.08
C TYR A 290 3.92 0.07 -12.54
N VAL A 291 4.93 -0.80 -12.54
CA VAL A 291 4.77 -2.19 -12.10
C VAL A 291 5.68 -2.47 -10.92
N ILE A 292 5.10 -2.96 -9.81
CA ILE A 292 5.92 -3.50 -8.73
C ILE A 292 6.45 -4.87 -9.11
N ARG A 293 7.78 -5.01 -9.10
CA ARG A 293 8.52 -6.25 -9.37
C ARG A 293 8.85 -7.01 -8.09
N ASN A 294 7.81 -7.53 -7.45
CA ASN A 294 7.94 -8.40 -6.27
C ASN A 294 8.80 -9.64 -6.55
N ASP A 295 8.76 -10.15 -7.79
CA ASP A 295 9.56 -11.29 -8.26
C ASP A 295 11.08 -11.05 -8.17
N ILE A 296 11.51 -9.78 -8.19
CA ILE A 296 12.91 -9.39 -8.03
C ILE A 296 13.15 -8.92 -6.58
N GLY A 297 12.25 -8.09 -6.05
CA GLY A 297 12.46 -7.44 -4.76
C GLY A 297 12.35 -8.41 -3.57
N PHE A 298 11.29 -9.21 -3.51
CA PHE A 298 11.00 -10.08 -2.36
C PHE A 298 11.85 -11.35 -2.32
N ASP A 299 12.34 -11.85 -3.46
CA ASP A 299 13.24 -13.03 -3.52
C ASP A 299 14.52 -12.82 -2.69
N GLY A 300 14.93 -11.57 -2.48
CA GLY A 300 16.05 -11.23 -1.59
C GLY A 300 15.73 -11.34 -0.10
N PHE A 301 14.47 -11.55 0.30
CA PHE A 301 13.99 -11.46 1.68
C PHE A 301 13.11 -12.62 2.16
N ASP A 302 12.76 -13.57 1.29
CA ASP A 302 11.79 -14.64 1.57
C ASP A 302 12.20 -15.62 2.69
N ASP A 303 13.51 -15.77 2.93
CA ASP A 303 14.11 -16.65 3.94
C ASP A 303 14.37 -15.94 5.30
N TYR A 304 14.02 -14.66 5.49
CA TYR A 304 14.29 -13.94 6.76
C TYR A 304 13.28 -14.22 7.87
N ILE A 305 13.77 -14.12 9.11
CA ILE A 305 13.01 -14.29 10.35
C ILE A 305 13.04 -12.98 11.16
N ASN A 306 11.87 -12.45 11.45
CA ASN A 306 11.65 -11.39 12.43
C ASN A 306 11.66 -11.98 13.86
N GLY A 307 12.09 -11.21 14.84
CA GLY A 307 12.11 -11.64 16.23
C GLY A 307 11.84 -10.50 17.21
N GLY A 308 11.29 -10.83 18.36
CA GLY A 308 10.98 -9.81 19.36
C GLY A 308 10.72 -10.36 20.74
N LEU A 309 10.83 -9.46 21.72
CA LEU A 309 10.54 -9.69 23.13
C LEU A 309 9.52 -8.65 23.60
N ARG A 310 8.58 -9.08 24.43
CA ARG A 310 7.61 -8.23 25.12
C ARG A 310 7.61 -8.57 26.61
N LEU A 311 7.64 -7.55 27.45
CA LEU A 311 7.38 -7.67 28.88
C LEU A 311 6.09 -6.92 29.19
N ARG A 312 5.10 -7.60 29.77
CA ARG A 312 3.84 -7.00 30.20
C ARG A 312 3.65 -7.24 31.69
N GLY A 313 3.12 -6.25 32.40
CA GLY A 313 2.69 -6.48 33.77
C GLY A 313 1.92 -5.33 34.38
N ARG A 314 1.40 -5.57 35.58
CA ARG A 314 0.62 -4.59 36.34
C ARG A 314 1.42 -4.00 37.50
N VAL A 315 1.42 -2.67 37.61
CA VAL A 315 1.99 -1.92 38.75
C VAL A 315 0.90 -1.02 39.33
N LYS A 316 0.40 -1.39 40.52
CA LYS A 316 -0.80 -0.78 41.12
C LYS A 316 -1.97 -0.83 40.13
N ASP A 317 -2.43 0.32 39.69
CA ASP A 317 -3.60 0.50 38.80
C ASP A 317 -3.20 0.66 37.33
N TRP A 318 -1.90 0.57 37.01
CA TRP A 318 -1.39 0.69 35.65
C TRP A 318 -1.04 -0.68 35.08
N ASP A 319 -1.53 -0.95 33.88
CA ASP A 319 -1.07 -2.03 33.04
C ASP A 319 0.02 -1.48 32.10
N LEU A 320 1.21 -2.04 32.20
CA LEU A 320 2.40 -1.59 31.48
C LEU A 320 2.88 -2.67 30.50
N GLN A 321 3.40 -2.23 29.37
CA GLN A 321 3.99 -3.09 28.36
C GLN A 321 5.24 -2.44 27.77
N PHE A 322 6.26 -3.25 27.55
CA PHE A 322 7.50 -2.86 26.90
C PHE A 322 7.82 -3.89 25.82
N MET A 323 8.31 -3.45 24.66
CA MET A 323 8.75 -4.36 23.61
C MET A 323 10.07 -3.93 22.98
N ALA A 324 10.81 -4.91 22.46
CA ALA A 324 11.93 -4.72 21.57
C ALA A 324 11.81 -5.74 20.43
N VAL A 325 11.77 -5.27 19.18
CA VAL A 325 11.59 -6.08 17.98
C VAL A 325 12.70 -5.77 16.99
N THR A 326 13.28 -6.81 16.40
CA THR A 326 14.09 -6.72 15.18
C THR A 326 13.29 -7.34 14.05
N ARG A 327 13.00 -6.57 13.00
CA ARG A 327 12.21 -7.04 11.85
C ARG A 327 12.76 -6.48 10.54
N HIS A 328 12.35 -7.06 9.43
CA HIS A 328 12.28 -6.31 8.18
C HIS A 328 10.98 -5.50 8.15
N ASN A 329 11.06 -4.25 7.67
CA ASN A 329 9.89 -3.40 7.48
C ASN A 329 8.93 -4.10 6.50
N PRO A 330 7.68 -4.41 6.89
CA PRO A 330 6.72 -5.00 5.96
C PRO A 330 6.26 -4.02 4.88
N ASP A 331 6.35 -2.72 5.13
CA ASP A 331 5.99 -1.70 4.15
C ASP A 331 7.22 -1.42 3.26
N PRO A 332 7.13 -1.64 1.94
CA PRO A 332 8.28 -1.62 1.06
C PRO A 332 8.85 -0.21 0.85
N VAL A 333 10.17 -0.14 0.77
CA VAL A 333 10.90 1.00 0.21
C VAL A 333 11.14 0.73 -1.27
N PHE A 334 10.60 1.58 -2.13
CA PHE A 334 10.68 1.41 -3.58
C PHE A 334 11.89 2.11 -4.18
N LYS A 335 12.47 1.47 -5.20
CA LYS A 335 13.47 2.08 -6.09
C LYS A 335 13.17 1.79 -7.55
N TRP A 336 13.62 2.65 -8.46
CA TRP A 336 13.51 2.44 -9.89
C TRP A 336 14.23 1.16 -10.34
N GLY A 337 13.54 0.33 -11.11
CA GLY A 337 14.07 -0.86 -11.78
C GLY A 337 14.46 -0.55 -13.23
N VAL A 338 15.45 -1.28 -13.76
CA VAL A 338 15.90 -1.11 -15.14
C VAL A 338 14.89 -1.69 -16.14
N SER A 339 14.71 -1.02 -17.29
CA SER A 339 13.75 -1.39 -18.33
C SER A 339 14.14 -2.67 -19.08
N ASN A 340 15.44 -2.90 -19.28
CA ASN A 340 16.01 -3.94 -20.13
C ASN A 340 15.50 -3.92 -21.59
N GLN A 341 15.02 -2.77 -22.10
CA GLN A 341 14.58 -2.62 -23.49
C GLN A 341 15.78 -2.47 -24.44
N THR A 342 16.42 -3.58 -24.82
CA THR A 342 17.63 -3.60 -25.66
C THR A 342 17.41 -3.19 -27.11
N PHE A 343 16.16 -3.12 -27.58
CA PHE A 343 15.85 -2.72 -28.97
C PHE A 343 16.36 -1.31 -29.28
N TYR A 344 16.25 -0.39 -28.32
CA TYR A 344 16.58 1.03 -28.49
C TYR A 344 18.08 1.31 -28.43
N ASP A 345 18.90 0.40 -27.92
CA ASP A 345 20.36 0.55 -27.83
C ASP A 345 21.02 0.71 -29.23
N ALA A 346 20.35 0.24 -30.28
CA ALA A 346 20.82 0.35 -31.66
C ALA A 346 20.43 1.68 -32.33
N ILE A 347 19.59 2.50 -31.71
CA ILE A 347 19.13 3.78 -32.28
C ILE A 347 20.16 4.88 -31.96
N PRO A 348 20.64 5.63 -32.97
CA PRO A 348 21.56 6.75 -32.74
C PRO A 348 21.01 7.73 -31.70
N GLY A 349 21.83 8.11 -30.73
CA GLY A 349 21.44 8.98 -29.61
C GLY A 349 20.77 8.28 -28.43
N LEU A 350 20.43 6.97 -28.55
CA LEU A 350 19.80 6.17 -27.50
C LEU A 350 20.64 4.93 -27.09
N ALA A 351 21.91 4.88 -27.46
CA ALA A 351 22.80 3.79 -27.04
C ALA A 351 22.87 3.70 -25.50
N GLY A 352 22.53 2.54 -24.93
CA GLY A 352 22.52 2.31 -23.47
C GLY A 352 21.14 2.47 -22.82
N PHE A 353 20.09 2.73 -23.60
CA PHE A 353 18.70 2.81 -23.15
C PHE A 353 18.21 1.59 -22.35
N SER A 354 18.77 0.39 -22.56
CA SER A 354 18.38 -0.79 -21.77
C SER A 354 18.73 -0.69 -20.27
N THR A 355 19.60 0.25 -19.87
CA THR A 355 20.13 0.37 -18.51
C THR A 355 19.40 1.39 -17.63
N GLN A 356 18.41 2.10 -18.18
CA GLN A 356 17.63 3.13 -17.49
C GLN A 356 16.20 2.62 -17.17
N PRO A 357 15.38 3.32 -16.36
CA PRO A 357 14.12 2.78 -15.86
C PRO A 357 12.88 2.98 -16.74
N PHE A 358 12.86 4.00 -17.61
CA PHE A 358 11.82 4.23 -18.62
C PHE A 358 11.64 3.02 -19.54
N LYS A 359 10.40 2.58 -19.66
CA LYS A 359 9.93 1.63 -20.64
C LYS A 359 9.12 2.39 -21.66
N ILE A 360 9.61 2.50 -22.88
CA ILE A 360 8.81 3.06 -23.97
C ILE A 360 7.67 2.10 -24.22
N ASN A 361 6.45 2.60 -24.37
CA ASN A 361 5.24 1.80 -24.54
C ASN A 361 4.69 1.82 -25.96
N SER A 362 4.98 2.87 -26.74
CA SER A 362 4.58 3.01 -28.16
C SER A 362 5.77 2.99 -29.13
N ASN A 363 5.54 2.53 -30.36
CA ASN A 363 6.53 2.52 -31.44
C ASN A 363 6.74 3.91 -32.11
N ARG A 364 6.55 5.01 -31.36
CA ARG A 364 6.69 6.38 -31.88
C ARG A 364 8.05 6.63 -32.52
N ILE A 365 9.14 6.18 -31.87
CA ILE A 365 10.52 6.40 -32.33
C ILE A 365 10.77 5.81 -33.73
N ILE A 366 10.05 4.75 -34.11
CA ILE A 366 10.19 4.11 -35.43
C ILE A 366 9.05 4.46 -36.40
N GLY A 367 8.24 5.47 -36.07
CA GLY A 367 7.19 6.03 -36.95
C GLY A 367 5.83 5.37 -36.88
N ASP A 368 5.56 4.52 -35.88
CA ASP A 368 4.26 3.86 -35.69
C ASP A 368 3.75 4.04 -34.23
N PRO A 369 3.28 5.23 -33.85
CA PRO A 369 2.90 5.54 -32.47
C PRO A 369 1.66 4.78 -31.98
N LEU A 370 0.91 4.13 -32.89
CA LEU A 370 -0.30 3.38 -32.55
C LEU A 370 -0.02 1.91 -32.20
N SER A 371 1.21 1.44 -32.40
CA SER A 371 1.61 0.07 -32.11
C SER A 371 2.41 0.00 -30.80
N PRO A 372 2.25 -1.08 -30.00
CA PRO A 372 3.10 -1.33 -28.84
C PRO A 372 4.57 -1.39 -29.20
N SER A 373 5.42 -0.84 -28.35
CA SER A 373 6.86 -0.91 -28.54
C SER A 373 7.43 -2.33 -28.40
N VAL A 374 8.59 -2.57 -29.02
CA VAL A 374 9.32 -3.83 -28.80
C VAL A 374 9.82 -3.89 -27.36
N GLY A 375 9.14 -4.70 -26.54
CA GLY A 375 9.44 -4.84 -25.12
C GLY A 375 8.66 -3.88 -24.21
N GLY A 376 7.75 -3.05 -24.75
CA GLY A 376 6.75 -2.33 -23.95
C GLY A 376 5.53 -3.20 -23.77
N LYS A 377 5.38 -3.73 -22.56
CA LYS A 377 4.35 -4.72 -22.24
C LYS A 377 2.98 -4.09 -22.00
N GLU A 378 2.95 -2.78 -21.75
CA GLU A 378 1.73 -2.07 -21.34
C GLU A 378 0.89 -1.53 -22.51
N GLY A 379 1.39 -1.64 -23.75
CA GLY A 379 0.71 -1.12 -24.93
C GLY A 379 0.78 0.42 -25.07
N PRO A 380 0.51 0.97 -26.26
CA PRO A 380 0.61 2.40 -26.52
C PRO A 380 -0.47 3.18 -25.74
N PHE A 381 -0.19 4.44 -25.45
CA PHE A 381 -1.09 5.37 -24.76
C PHE A 381 -1.43 5.04 -23.30
N ASN A 382 -0.70 4.09 -22.73
CA ASN A 382 -0.92 3.62 -21.38
C ASN A 382 0.13 4.16 -20.41
N GLY A 383 1.19 4.80 -20.92
CA GLY A 383 2.25 5.43 -20.12
C GLY A 383 1.92 6.82 -19.55
N THR A 384 2.91 7.40 -18.87
CA THR A 384 3.02 8.84 -18.68
C THR A 384 3.21 9.49 -20.05
N THR A 385 2.34 10.44 -20.41
CA THR A 385 2.31 11.02 -21.76
C THR A 385 2.90 12.43 -21.85
N ASN A 386 2.84 13.20 -20.77
CA ASN A 386 3.40 14.55 -20.68
C ASN A 386 3.84 14.90 -19.25
N SER A 387 4.28 16.14 -19.06
CA SER A 387 4.69 16.74 -17.79
C SER A 387 3.58 16.83 -16.76
N THR A 388 2.34 17.12 -17.17
CA THR A 388 1.19 17.14 -16.26
C THR A 388 0.94 15.77 -15.65
N ASP A 389 0.91 14.72 -16.47
CA ASP A 389 0.77 13.32 -16.02
C ASP A 389 1.85 12.94 -15.01
N TRP A 390 3.09 13.35 -15.30
CA TRP A 390 4.24 13.08 -14.46
C TRP A 390 4.10 13.75 -13.09
N MET A 391 3.82 15.05 -13.07
CA MET A 391 3.77 15.85 -11.86
C MET A 391 2.61 15.43 -10.95
N VAL A 392 1.40 15.23 -11.51
CA VAL A 392 0.25 14.74 -10.73
C VAL A 392 0.49 13.32 -10.22
N GLY A 393 0.98 12.42 -11.08
CA GLY A 393 1.26 11.04 -10.69
C GLY A 393 2.28 10.95 -9.55
N ALA A 394 3.32 11.80 -9.59
CA ALA A 394 4.28 11.92 -8.50
C ALA A 394 3.63 12.46 -7.22
N ALA A 395 2.90 13.58 -7.30
CA ALA A 395 2.24 14.20 -6.16
C ALA A 395 1.27 13.25 -5.44
N MET A 396 0.41 12.54 -6.19
CA MET A 396 -0.52 11.56 -5.64
C MET A 396 0.17 10.36 -5.00
N SER A 397 1.39 10.03 -5.46
CA SER A 397 2.18 8.90 -4.93
C SER A 397 3.03 9.32 -3.71
N GLY A 398 2.89 10.56 -3.24
CA GLY A 398 3.74 11.14 -2.20
C GLY A 398 5.21 11.27 -2.63
N LEU A 399 5.46 11.61 -3.90
CA LEU A 399 6.80 11.82 -4.47
C LEU A 399 6.99 13.26 -4.96
N ASP A 400 8.24 13.70 -5.03
CA ASP A 400 8.63 14.95 -5.66
C ASP A 400 8.83 14.76 -7.17
N GLY A 401 7.89 15.27 -7.97
CA GLY A 401 7.97 15.19 -9.44
C GLY A 401 9.21 15.87 -10.03
N VAL A 402 9.70 16.97 -9.43
CA VAL A 402 10.91 17.68 -9.90
C VAL A 402 12.15 16.89 -9.52
N GLU A 403 12.29 16.54 -8.24
CA GLU A 403 13.47 15.86 -7.74
C GLU A 403 13.59 14.42 -8.28
N THR A 404 12.47 13.79 -8.67
CA THR A 404 12.50 12.49 -9.37
C THR A 404 13.35 12.56 -10.65
N LEU A 405 13.29 13.65 -11.43
CA LEU A 405 14.14 13.79 -12.62
C LEU A 405 15.63 13.87 -12.27
N ASN A 406 15.97 14.62 -11.21
CA ASN A 406 17.33 14.71 -10.71
C ASN A 406 17.82 13.34 -10.20
N VAL A 407 16.98 12.60 -9.46
CA VAL A 407 17.25 11.22 -9.02
C VAL A 407 17.56 10.33 -10.22
N LEU A 408 16.72 10.36 -11.26
CA LEU A 408 16.91 9.54 -12.44
C LEU A 408 18.23 9.86 -13.15
N ALA A 409 18.57 11.14 -13.30
CA ALA A 409 19.83 11.57 -13.88
C ALA A 409 21.06 11.13 -13.05
N ARG A 410 20.96 11.18 -11.71
CA ARG A 410 22.05 10.76 -10.79
C ARG A 410 22.25 9.25 -10.77
N ASP A 411 21.15 8.49 -10.73
CA ASP A 411 21.21 7.04 -10.50
C ASP A 411 21.40 6.24 -11.79
N PHE A 412 21.03 6.79 -12.95
CA PHE A 412 21.09 6.10 -14.23
C PHE A 412 22.01 6.85 -15.20
N PRO A 413 23.22 6.33 -15.47
CA PRO A 413 24.21 7.01 -16.29
C PRO A 413 23.69 7.48 -17.65
N PHE A 414 22.87 6.66 -18.31
CA PHE A 414 22.24 7.04 -19.58
C PHE A 414 21.41 8.33 -19.46
N VAL A 415 20.56 8.43 -18.43
CA VAL A 415 19.68 9.60 -18.23
C VAL A 415 20.52 10.83 -17.90
N GLY A 416 21.50 10.69 -17.00
CA GLY A 416 22.39 11.79 -16.61
C GLY A 416 23.22 12.31 -17.78
N GLU A 417 23.80 11.41 -18.58
CA GLU A 417 24.57 11.78 -19.77
C GLU A 417 23.67 12.38 -20.86
N PHE A 418 22.48 11.84 -21.08
CA PHE A 418 21.53 12.38 -22.05
C PHE A 418 21.11 13.80 -21.66
N PHE A 419 20.63 14.02 -20.44
CA PHE A 419 20.23 15.35 -19.98
C PHE A 419 21.42 16.33 -20.00
N THR A 420 22.60 15.90 -19.58
CA THR A 420 23.79 16.78 -19.58
C THR A 420 24.18 17.20 -20.99
N ASN A 421 24.31 16.25 -21.91
CA ASN A 421 24.84 16.51 -23.25
C ASN A 421 23.83 17.19 -24.18
N PHE A 422 22.54 16.84 -24.05
CA PHE A 422 21.51 17.31 -24.98
C PHE A 422 20.62 18.42 -24.41
N PHE A 423 20.38 18.45 -23.10
CA PHE A 423 19.43 19.38 -22.49
C PHE A 423 20.09 20.52 -21.71
N ALA A 424 21.23 20.28 -21.06
CA ALA A 424 21.93 21.29 -20.26
C ALA A 424 23.08 21.99 -21.00
N THR A 425 23.77 21.27 -21.91
CA THR A 425 24.96 21.80 -22.58
C THR A 425 24.60 22.39 -23.94
N PRO A 426 24.93 23.67 -24.22
CA PRO A 426 24.67 24.25 -25.53
C PRO A 426 25.60 23.64 -26.59
N VAL A 427 25.04 23.25 -27.73
CA VAL A 427 25.79 22.65 -28.85
C VAL A 427 26.89 23.58 -29.39
N PHE A 428 26.67 24.90 -29.28
CA PHE A 428 27.67 25.94 -29.52
C PHE A 428 27.39 27.16 -28.62
N PRO A 429 28.37 28.05 -28.38
CA PRO A 429 28.20 29.20 -27.50
C PRO A 429 26.99 30.07 -27.87
N GLY A 430 26.08 30.28 -26.91
CA GLY A 430 24.88 31.09 -27.09
C GLY A 430 23.67 30.36 -27.69
N ALA A 431 23.78 29.07 -28.01
CA ALA A 431 22.61 28.25 -28.35
C ALA A 431 21.66 28.15 -27.15
N PRO A 432 20.33 28.22 -27.34
CA PRO A 432 19.38 27.95 -26.27
C PRO A 432 19.46 26.48 -25.84
N VAL A 433 19.09 26.21 -24.59
CA VAL A 433 19.11 24.87 -23.99
C VAL A 433 17.79 24.61 -23.26
N VAL A 434 17.46 23.34 -23.05
CA VAL A 434 16.22 22.91 -22.38
C VAL A 434 16.29 23.19 -20.88
N MET A 435 17.45 22.94 -20.26
CA MET A 435 17.69 23.08 -18.82
C MET A 435 18.76 24.15 -18.55
N PRO A 436 18.41 25.45 -18.64
CA PRO A 436 19.38 26.53 -18.50
C PRO A 436 19.96 26.68 -17.09
N ASN A 437 19.29 26.16 -16.05
CA ASN A 437 19.74 26.25 -14.66
C ASN A 437 20.42 24.97 -14.16
N ALA A 438 20.65 23.98 -15.03
CA ALA A 438 21.31 22.75 -14.65
C ALA A 438 22.71 22.99 -14.09
N ASP A 439 23.04 22.26 -13.03
CA ASP A 439 24.37 22.12 -12.46
C ASP A 439 24.69 20.63 -12.26
N PRO A 440 25.00 19.90 -13.36
CA PRO A 440 25.25 18.46 -13.30
C PRO A 440 26.43 18.10 -12.38
N ALA A 441 27.37 19.03 -12.17
CA ALA A 441 28.51 18.83 -11.27
C ALA A 441 28.09 18.69 -9.81
N ASN A 442 26.96 19.30 -9.43
CA ASN A 442 26.36 19.19 -8.10
C ASN A 442 25.11 18.28 -8.08
N GLY A 443 24.85 17.55 -9.17
CA GLY A 443 23.76 16.59 -9.24
C GLY A 443 22.37 17.21 -9.40
N VAL A 444 22.30 18.40 -10.02
CA VAL A 444 21.05 19.15 -10.28
C VAL A 444 20.88 19.33 -11.79
N TRP A 445 19.76 18.90 -12.36
CA TRP A 445 19.41 19.09 -13.77
C TRP A 445 18.19 19.98 -13.95
N VAL A 446 17.23 19.92 -13.02
CA VAL A 446 16.06 20.79 -12.98
C VAL A 446 15.90 21.38 -11.60
N THR A 447 15.44 22.63 -11.54
CA THR A 447 15.36 23.40 -10.28
C THR A 447 13.93 23.70 -9.83
N ASN A 448 12.96 23.57 -10.72
CA ASN A 448 11.55 23.90 -10.48
C ASN A 448 10.63 23.17 -11.47
N ALA A 449 9.32 23.23 -11.25
CA ALA A 449 8.33 22.54 -12.05
C ALA A 449 8.23 23.05 -13.50
N GLU A 450 8.45 24.34 -13.75
CA GLU A 450 8.41 24.91 -15.11
C GLU A 450 9.54 24.33 -15.97
N GLU A 451 10.78 24.34 -15.45
CA GLU A 451 11.95 23.73 -16.11
C GLU A 451 11.77 22.20 -16.27
N ALA A 452 11.25 21.53 -15.25
CA ALA A 452 10.92 20.11 -15.30
C ALA A 452 9.88 19.79 -16.38
N ALA A 453 8.84 20.61 -16.52
CA ALA A 453 7.79 20.39 -17.49
C ALA A 453 8.30 20.46 -18.93
N VAL A 454 9.11 21.48 -19.25
CA VAL A 454 9.76 21.60 -20.56
C VAL A 454 10.67 20.39 -20.83
N ALA A 455 11.47 19.98 -19.84
CA ALA A 455 12.36 18.82 -19.96
C ALA A 455 11.61 17.51 -20.22
N ILE A 456 10.56 17.23 -19.46
CA ILE A 456 9.73 16.03 -19.60
C ILE A 456 9.06 16.02 -20.97
N ASP A 457 8.40 17.10 -21.36
CA ASP A 457 7.68 17.17 -22.63
C ASP A 457 8.63 17.08 -23.83
N THR A 458 9.83 17.66 -23.73
CA THR A 458 10.87 17.50 -24.77
C THR A 458 11.28 16.04 -24.89
N PHE A 459 11.48 15.36 -23.77
CA PHE A 459 11.90 13.95 -23.74
C PHE A 459 10.79 12.99 -24.21
N LEU A 460 9.55 13.19 -23.79
CA LEU A 460 8.39 12.37 -24.19
C LEU A 460 7.95 12.67 -25.63
N SER A 461 8.26 13.84 -26.18
CA SER A 461 8.11 14.11 -27.62
C SER A 461 9.00 13.19 -28.46
N LEU A 462 10.19 12.87 -27.95
CA LEU A 462 11.10 11.90 -28.56
C LEU A 462 10.65 10.46 -28.31
N LEU A 463 10.42 10.09 -27.04
CA LEU A 463 10.21 8.70 -26.66
C LEU A 463 8.80 8.16 -26.94
N GLY A 464 7.78 9.03 -26.93
CA GLY A 464 6.40 8.62 -26.75
C GLY A 464 6.06 8.43 -25.27
N ASP A 465 5.00 7.68 -25.00
CA ASP A 465 4.56 7.38 -23.64
C ASP A 465 5.46 6.35 -22.96
N VAL A 466 5.69 6.53 -21.66
CA VAL A 466 6.62 5.69 -20.89
C VAL A 466 5.99 5.13 -19.61
N GLY A 467 6.40 3.92 -19.24
CA GLY A 467 6.19 3.33 -17.91
C GLY A 467 7.51 3.03 -17.22
N ALA A 468 7.47 2.37 -16.06
CA ALA A 468 8.68 1.87 -15.40
C ALA A 468 8.38 0.72 -14.42
N ASP A 469 9.45 0.07 -13.95
CA ASP A 469 9.36 -0.89 -12.85
C ASP A 469 9.79 -0.25 -11.54
N PHE A 470 9.10 -0.58 -10.45
CA PHE A 470 9.59 -0.36 -9.09
C PHE A 470 10.01 -1.69 -8.45
N ILE A 471 11.21 -1.70 -7.88
CA ILE A 471 11.73 -2.84 -7.12
C ILE A 471 11.52 -2.55 -5.63
N PRO A 472 10.68 -3.34 -4.93
CA PRO A 472 10.54 -3.19 -3.50
C PRO A 472 11.78 -3.70 -2.78
N THR A 473 12.13 -3.05 -1.68
CA THR A 473 13.15 -3.49 -0.74
C THR A 473 12.57 -3.40 0.67
N TYR A 474 13.01 -4.28 1.56
CA TYR A 474 12.47 -4.38 2.91
C TYR A 474 13.60 -4.18 3.93
N PRO A 475 13.94 -2.94 4.30
CA PRO A 475 15.06 -2.68 5.19
C PRO A 475 14.85 -3.29 6.59
N SER A 476 15.95 -3.69 7.23
CA SER A 476 15.93 -4.15 8.63
C SER A 476 15.78 -2.97 9.59
N GLU A 477 14.93 -3.12 10.61
CA GLU A 477 14.63 -2.10 11.61
C GLU A 477 14.62 -2.73 13.02
N ASN A 478 15.09 -1.95 13.99
CA ASN A 478 14.88 -2.24 15.41
C ASN A 478 13.78 -1.32 15.92
N ILE A 479 12.82 -1.84 16.67
CA ILE A 479 11.69 -1.07 17.20
C ILE A 479 11.61 -1.29 18.69
N PHE A 480 11.59 -0.18 19.43
CA PHE A 480 11.38 -0.18 20.87
C PHE A 480 10.01 0.42 21.15
N GLY A 481 9.22 -0.22 22.00
CA GLY A 481 7.87 0.24 22.28
C GLY A 481 7.52 0.23 23.76
N PHE A 482 6.61 1.11 24.13
CA PHE A 482 6.06 1.26 25.47
C PHE A 482 4.55 1.48 25.37
N ALA A 483 3.79 0.85 26.25
CA ALA A 483 2.38 1.16 26.45
C ALA A 483 2.00 1.19 27.93
N ALA A 484 1.03 2.04 28.24
CA ALA A 484 0.45 2.21 29.56
C ALA A 484 -1.07 2.36 29.45
N THR A 485 -1.78 1.54 30.22
CA THR A 485 -3.24 1.54 30.30
C THR A 485 -3.68 1.78 31.74
N TYR A 486 -4.67 2.66 31.92
CA TYR A 486 -5.25 3.00 33.22
C TYR A 486 -6.78 3.05 33.12
N VAL A 487 -7.46 2.50 34.14
CA VAL A 487 -8.91 2.56 34.25
C VAL A 487 -9.28 3.51 35.37
N PHE A 488 -10.01 4.58 35.06
CA PHE A 488 -10.50 5.51 36.06
C PHE A 488 -11.66 4.89 36.84
N PHE A 489 -11.60 4.96 38.17
CA PHE A 489 -12.72 4.60 39.05
C PHE A 489 -13.19 5.87 39.76
N SER A 490 -14.39 6.33 39.43
CA SER A 490 -14.95 7.60 39.90
C SER A 490 -16.37 7.39 40.44
N GLU A 491 -17.12 8.45 40.68
CA GLU A 491 -18.54 8.35 41.00
C GLU A 491 -19.28 7.58 39.89
N PRO A 492 -20.10 6.56 40.24
CA PRO A 492 -20.83 5.76 39.27
C PRO A 492 -21.64 6.63 38.30
N ASP A 493 -21.79 6.14 37.07
CA ASP A 493 -22.53 6.80 35.98
C ASP A 493 -21.94 8.14 35.50
N THR A 494 -20.77 8.57 35.99
CA THR A 494 -20.05 9.72 35.43
C THR A 494 -19.26 9.38 34.16
N TRP A 495 -18.86 10.41 33.41
CA TRP A 495 -17.99 10.24 32.24
C TRP A 495 -16.60 9.72 32.59
N LEU A 496 -16.12 9.95 33.81
CA LEU A 496 -14.82 9.47 34.26
C LEU A 496 -14.87 8.03 34.79
N ASP A 497 -15.98 7.57 35.36
CA ASP A 497 -16.04 6.20 35.90
C ASP A 497 -15.91 5.15 34.78
N GLN A 498 -15.00 4.20 34.95
CA GLN A 498 -14.63 3.16 33.98
C GLN A 498 -14.15 3.70 32.62
N LEU A 499 -13.72 4.96 32.55
CA LEU A 499 -13.01 5.46 31.38
C LEU A 499 -11.66 4.72 31.30
N VAL A 500 -11.35 4.16 30.13
CA VAL A 500 -10.05 3.54 29.88
C VAL A 500 -9.19 4.54 29.14
N PHE A 501 -8.06 4.90 29.74
CA PHE A 501 -7.00 5.66 29.08
C PHE A 501 -5.90 4.71 28.63
N ARG A 502 -5.46 4.88 27.39
CA ARG A 502 -4.33 4.16 26.80
C ARG A 502 -3.33 5.15 26.23
N PHE A 503 -2.07 4.82 26.39
CA PHE A 503 -0.97 5.44 25.69
C PHE A 503 -0.09 4.34 25.11
N GLU A 504 0.23 4.43 23.82
CA GLU A 504 1.25 3.57 23.19
C GLU A 504 2.24 4.44 22.43
N THR A 505 3.49 4.01 22.39
CA THR A 505 4.53 4.66 21.62
C THR A 505 5.56 3.68 21.11
N THR A 506 6.16 3.99 19.97
CA THR A 506 7.33 3.32 19.42
C THR A 506 8.40 4.32 19.00
N TYR A 507 9.65 3.85 19.06
CA TYR A 507 10.83 4.51 18.51
C TYR A 507 11.55 3.53 17.58
N THR A 508 11.80 3.98 16.36
CA THR A 508 12.50 3.22 15.31
C THR A 508 13.72 4.00 14.84
N PRO A 509 14.94 3.70 15.32
CA PRO A 509 16.14 4.37 14.86
C PRO A 509 16.48 4.04 13.40
N ASN A 510 16.93 5.03 12.64
CA ASN A 510 17.38 4.88 11.25
C ASN A 510 16.37 4.13 10.36
N LYS A 511 15.08 4.41 10.54
CA LYS A 511 14.01 3.91 9.67
C LYS A 511 14.24 4.45 8.26
N LYS A 512 13.79 3.69 7.25
CA LYS A 512 14.03 4.00 5.84
C LYS A 512 12.74 4.18 5.07
N TRP A 513 12.73 5.16 4.18
CA TRP A 513 11.61 5.47 3.30
C TRP A 513 12.03 5.59 1.84
N THR A 514 11.05 5.44 0.96
CA THR A 514 11.19 5.71 -0.48
C THR A 514 11.63 7.16 -0.67
N ASN A 515 12.66 7.36 -1.50
CA ASN A 515 13.23 8.68 -1.79
C ASN A 515 13.08 8.97 -3.29
N ASN A 516 11.88 9.27 -3.76
CA ASN A 516 11.63 9.52 -5.20
C ASN A 516 12.13 8.36 -6.11
N GLY A 517 12.09 7.14 -5.59
CA GLY A 517 12.60 5.93 -6.25
C GLY A 517 14.13 5.81 -6.33
N ALA A 518 14.89 6.67 -5.65
CA ALA A 518 16.36 6.63 -5.64
C ALA A 518 16.91 5.31 -5.09
N LYS A 519 18.14 4.97 -5.51
CA LYS A 519 18.90 3.84 -4.98
C LYS A 519 19.20 4.00 -3.49
N LYS A 520 19.33 5.24 -3.01
CA LYS A 520 19.57 5.57 -1.60
C LYS A 520 18.26 6.07 -0.96
N PRO A 521 17.75 5.37 0.07
CA PRO A 521 16.53 5.79 0.77
C PRO A 521 16.78 7.02 1.65
N ILE A 522 15.69 7.67 2.06
CA ILE A 522 15.69 8.59 3.21
C ILE A 522 15.89 7.74 4.47
N GLU A 523 16.70 8.21 5.41
CA GLU A 523 17.03 7.50 6.65
C GLU A 523 16.97 8.46 7.84
N GLU A 524 16.00 8.25 8.72
CA GLU A 524 15.69 9.11 9.87
C GLU A 524 15.13 8.29 11.04
N ASP A 525 15.13 8.89 12.23
CA ASP A 525 14.60 8.29 13.44
C ASP A 525 13.09 8.58 13.55
N GLU A 526 12.24 7.55 13.65
CA GLU A 526 10.80 7.76 13.77
C GLU A 526 10.29 7.57 15.19
N TYR A 527 9.52 8.55 15.68
CA TYR A 527 8.70 8.44 16.87
C TYR A 527 7.23 8.36 16.47
N VAL A 528 6.52 7.38 17.03
CA VAL A 528 5.07 7.24 16.87
C VAL A 528 4.45 7.17 18.24
N TRP A 529 3.33 7.86 18.46
CA TRP A 529 2.52 7.64 19.64
C TRP A 529 1.03 7.76 19.37
N VAL A 530 0.24 7.09 20.20
CA VAL A 530 -1.21 7.20 20.21
C VAL A 530 -1.70 7.38 21.65
N VAL A 531 -2.66 8.29 21.82
CA VAL A 531 -3.45 8.44 23.03
C VAL A 531 -4.86 7.98 22.74
N GLY A 532 -5.36 7.03 23.52
CA GLY A 532 -6.70 6.45 23.38
C GLY A 532 -7.57 6.67 24.62
N LEU A 533 -8.84 6.96 24.38
CA LEU A 533 -9.90 7.02 25.39
C LEU A 533 -11.06 6.13 24.95
N GLU A 534 -11.38 5.13 25.77
CA GLU A 534 -12.48 4.18 25.50
C GLU A 534 -13.47 4.17 26.65
N LYS A 535 -14.77 4.12 26.33
CA LYS A 535 -15.82 4.10 27.35
C LYS A 535 -17.08 3.40 26.87
N TYR A 536 -17.63 2.54 27.73
CA TYR A 536 -19.05 2.19 27.67
C TYR A 536 -19.84 3.17 28.54
N HIS A 537 -20.71 3.98 27.95
CA HIS A 537 -21.53 4.94 28.67
C HIS A 537 -23.00 4.81 28.33
N ARG A 538 -23.86 4.81 29.35
CA ARG A 538 -25.29 4.67 29.17
C ARG A 538 -25.96 6.04 29.08
N LEU A 539 -26.24 6.48 27.85
CA LEU A 539 -26.92 7.76 27.58
C LEU A 539 -28.41 7.77 27.98
N SER A 540 -29.05 6.60 28.01
CA SER A 540 -30.47 6.45 28.34
C SER A 540 -30.75 5.10 29.00
N GLN A 541 -31.73 5.06 29.90
CA GLN A 541 -32.17 3.81 30.54
C GLN A 541 -32.86 2.86 29.55
N ASN A 542 -33.40 3.39 28.44
CA ASN A 542 -34.11 2.56 27.47
C ASN A 542 -33.15 1.78 26.55
N PHE A 543 -31.88 2.18 26.48
CA PHE A 543 -30.89 1.60 25.59
C PHE A 543 -29.73 0.98 26.38
N PRO A 544 -29.07 -0.06 25.83
CA PRO A 544 -27.76 -0.52 26.29
C PRO A 544 -26.72 0.61 26.24
N ALA A 545 -25.60 0.41 26.94
CA ALA A 545 -24.50 1.37 26.91
C ALA A 545 -23.96 1.55 25.49
N THR A 546 -23.70 2.80 25.12
CA THR A 546 -22.98 3.18 23.92
C THR A 546 -21.50 2.95 24.16
N TYR A 547 -20.82 2.31 23.22
CA TYR A 547 -19.36 2.29 23.19
C TYR A 547 -18.84 3.57 22.51
N PHE A 548 -17.82 4.20 23.08
CA PHE A 548 -17.10 5.33 22.53
C PHE A 548 -15.61 5.02 22.48
N SER A 549 -14.96 5.43 21.39
CA SER A 549 -13.51 5.38 21.21
C SER A 549 -13.06 6.71 20.62
N PHE A 550 -12.07 7.34 21.25
CA PHE A 550 -11.35 8.49 20.72
C PHE A 550 -9.87 8.18 20.72
N GLN A 551 -9.18 8.46 19.61
CA GLN A 551 -7.74 8.25 19.48
C GLN A 551 -7.11 9.47 18.82
N TRP A 552 -5.95 9.89 19.32
CA TRP A 552 -5.08 10.85 18.67
C TRP A 552 -3.74 10.17 18.41
N MET A 553 -3.30 10.16 17.17
CA MET A 553 -2.01 9.62 16.74
C MET A 553 -1.10 10.73 16.26
N HIS A 554 0.18 10.58 16.55
CA HIS A 554 1.26 11.39 16.03
C HIS A 554 2.36 10.49 15.45
N LYS A 555 2.99 10.94 14.35
CA LYS A 555 4.16 10.31 13.73
C LYS A 555 5.17 11.37 13.31
N SER A 556 6.43 11.25 13.69
CA SER A 556 7.40 12.32 13.43
C SER A 556 7.79 12.48 11.95
N GLU A 557 7.92 11.37 11.19
CA GLU A 557 8.50 11.40 9.84
C GLU A 557 7.59 10.89 8.71
N SER A 558 6.43 10.30 9.03
CA SER A 558 5.55 9.73 7.98
C SER A 558 4.06 9.87 8.24
N ASP A 559 3.27 9.93 7.16
CA ASP A 559 1.81 10.08 7.19
C ASP A 559 1.07 8.78 7.56
N PHE A 560 -0.26 8.78 7.51
CA PHE A 560 -1.10 7.60 7.80
C PHE A 560 -0.73 6.36 6.98
N VAL A 561 -0.43 6.53 5.69
CA VAL A 561 -0.20 5.44 4.73
C VAL A 561 1.29 5.08 4.57
N GLY A 562 2.19 5.83 5.21
CA GLY A 562 3.62 5.53 5.32
C GLY A 562 4.52 6.30 4.36
N HIS A 563 4.02 7.35 3.70
CA HIS A 563 4.86 8.26 2.91
C HIS A 563 5.71 9.14 3.84
N HIS A 564 6.94 9.45 3.41
CA HIS A 564 7.80 10.38 4.16
C HIS A 564 7.27 11.80 4.02
N LEU A 565 7.24 12.57 5.11
CA LEU A 565 6.60 13.89 5.10
C LEU A 565 7.29 14.87 4.14
N SER A 566 8.61 14.79 3.95
CA SER A 566 9.33 15.73 3.08
C SER A 566 8.95 15.66 1.60
N THR A 567 8.28 14.57 1.18
CA THR A 567 7.89 14.35 -0.23
C THR A 567 6.42 14.67 -0.50
N LEU A 568 5.69 15.22 0.48
CA LEU A 568 4.26 15.51 0.37
C LEU A 568 3.95 16.95 -0.05
N GLY A 569 2.79 17.16 -0.69
CA GLY A 569 2.28 18.50 -1.01
C GLY A 569 2.78 19.11 -2.33
N GLY A 570 3.34 18.29 -3.22
CA GLY A 570 3.65 18.70 -4.60
C GLY A 570 2.37 18.84 -5.43
N ASP A 571 2.45 19.51 -6.58
CA ASP A 571 1.34 19.59 -7.55
C ASP A 571 1.89 19.77 -8.98
N ILE A 572 1.04 20.16 -9.94
CA ILE A 572 1.43 20.39 -11.33
C ILE A 572 2.46 21.51 -11.53
N ASP A 573 2.48 22.50 -10.63
CA ASP A 573 3.20 23.76 -10.76
C ASP A 573 4.33 23.91 -9.73
N LYS A 574 4.45 22.98 -8.77
CA LYS A 574 5.52 22.98 -7.75
C LYS A 574 5.90 21.59 -7.23
N GLY A 575 7.12 21.50 -6.70
CA GLY A 575 7.54 20.36 -5.88
C GLY A 575 6.87 20.34 -4.50
N PRO A 576 7.13 19.31 -3.69
CA PRO A 576 6.63 19.16 -2.32
C PRO A 576 6.92 20.37 -1.45
N SER A 577 5.99 20.65 -0.53
CA SER A 577 6.21 21.65 0.51
C SER A 577 6.59 21.01 1.86
N GLY A 578 6.37 19.69 1.99
CA GLY A 578 6.48 18.96 3.25
C GLY A 578 5.08 18.79 3.87
N GLY A 579 4.77 17.58 4.35
CA GLY A 579 3.55 17.32 5.13
C GLY A 579 3.75 17.78 6.58
N GLU A 580 2.81 18.60 7.09
CA GLU A 580 2.84 19.18 8.44
C GLU A 580 4.20 19.80 8.83
N GLU A 581 4.72 20.59 7.89
CA GLU A 581 6.01 21.32 7.89
C GLU A 581 6.52 21.65 9.32
N ASP A 582 7.44 20.79 9.79
CA ASP A 582 8.30 20.87 10.99
C ASP A 582 7.76 20.29 12.32
N GLY A 583 6.59 19.63 12.34
CA GLY A 583 5.99 19.07 13.57
C GLY A 583 5.89 17.55 13.65
N GLY A 584 5.78 16.87 12.50
CA GLY A 584 5.28 15.49 12.38
C GLY A 584 3.81 15.48 11.96
N TRP A 585 3.27 14.32 11.63
CA TRP A 585 1.89 14.09 11.20
C TRP A 585 0.95 13.77 12.36
N ASP A 586 -0.19 14.45 12.42
CA ASP A 586 -1.21 14.27 13.45
C ASP A 586 -2.59 13.92 12.88
N ALA A 587 -3.26 12.94 13.51
CA ALA A 587 -4.65 12.63 13.19
C ALA A 587 -5.48 12.22 14.41
N VAL A 588 -6.77 12.53 14.34
CA VAL A 588 -7.75 12.10 15.35
C VAL A 588 -8.76 11.15 14.73
N ALA A 589 -9.06 10.08 15.45
CA ALA A 589 -10.11 9.14 15.10
C ALA A 589 -11.15 9.05 16.22
N PHE A 590 -12.42 9.00 15.85
CA PHE A 590 -13.54 8.88 16.75
C PHE A 590 -14.51 7.81 16.25
N ALA A 591 -14.95 6.92 17.13
CA ALA A 591 -16.07 6.02 16.87
C ALA A 591 -17.05 5.99 18.02
N PHE A 592 -18.31 5.70 17.68
CA PHE A 592 -19.25 5.18 18.65
C PHE A 592 -20.08 4.02 18.10
N THR A 593 -20.67 3.27 19.01
CA THR A 593 -21.59 2.19 18.66
C THR A 593 -22.71 2.06 19.69
N GLN A 594 -23.95 2.17 19.22
CA GLN A 594 -25.16 2.08 20.04
C GLN A 594 -25.99 0.84 19.67
N PRO A 595 -26.04 -0.18 20.54
CA PRO A 595 -26.99 -1.27 20.39
C PRO A 595 -28.43 -0.79 20.67
N SER A 596 -29.40 -1.35 19.94
CA SER A 596 -30.83 -1.22 20.23
C SER A 596 -31.23 -2.03 21.47
N PRO A 597 -32.41 -1.78 22.08
CA PRO A 597 -32.86 -2.51 23.27
C PRO A 597 -33.07 -4.01 23.03
N THR A 598 -33.34 -4.40 21.78
CA THR A 598 -33.50 -5.81 21.38
C THR A 598 -32.18 -6.47 21.00
N LEU A 599 -31.08 -5.70 20.95
CA LEU A 599 -29.76 -6.11 20.43
C LEU A 599 -29.75 -6.59 18.97
N LYS A 600 -30.90 -6.52 18.27
CA LYS A 600 -31.02 -6.87 16.85
C LYS A 600 -30.43 -5.82 15.92
N TRP A 601 -30.40 -4.57 16.37
CA TRP A 601 -29.80 -3.46 15.62
C TRP A 601 -28.64 -2.87 16.40
N ARG A 602 -27.59 -2.47 15.70
CA ARG A 602 -26.45 -1.72 16.22
C ARG A 602 -26.15 -0.59 15.25
N PHE A 603 -26.18 0.65 15.72
CA PHE A 603 -25.86 1.84 14.93
C PHE A 603 -24.43 2.27 15.27
N GLY A 604 -23.60 2.45 14.26
CA GLY A 604 -22.21 2.86 14.41
C GLY A 604 -21.91 4.13 13.63
N PHE A 605 -20.81 4.76 14.01
CA PHE A 605 -20.23 5.87 13.29
C PHE A 605 -18.73 5.87 13.58
N SER A 606 -17.92 6.04 12.54
CA SER A 606 -16.49 6.25 12.63
C SER A 606 -16.11 7.51 11.86
N PHE A 607 -15.13 8.25 12.36
CA PHE A 607 -14.61 9.44 11.73
C PHE A 607 -13.10 9.51 11.95
N LEU A 608 -12.34 9.82 10.89
CA LEU A 608 -10.91 10.09 10.92
C LEU A 608 -10.69 11.48 10.34
N TYR A 609 -9.89 12.29 11.02
CA TYR A 609 -9.46 13.60 10.53
C TYR A 609 -7.94 13.70 10.66
N ASP A 610 -7.30 13.85 9.51
CA ASP A 610 -5.88 14.14 9.33
C ASP A 610 -5.71 15.66 9.30
N PHE A 611 -4.78 16.17 10.12
CA PHE A 611 -4.60 17.61 10.30
C PHE A 611 -4.01 18.29 9.07
N ASN A 612 -3.44 17.51 8.15
CA ASN A 612 -3.02 17.99 6.84
C ASN A 612 -4.17 18.17 5.83
N GLY A 613 -5.42 17.98 6.27
CA GLY A 613 -6.60 18.42 5.53
C GLY A 613 -7.36 17.33 4.79
N SER A 614 -7.29 16.08 5.26
CA SER A 614 -8.17 15.01 4.79
C SER A 614 -9.06 14.44 5.90
N TRP A 615 -10.18 13.84 5.51
CA TRP A 615 -11.09 13.18 6.44
C TRP A 615 -11.79 11.97 5.82
N LEU A 616 -12.21 11.06 6.70
CA LEU A 616 -13.06 9.91 6.38
C LEU A 616 -14.24 9.89 7.36
N SER A 617 -15.45 9.69 6.85
CA SER A 617 -16.67 9.52 7.64
C SER A 617 -17.36 8.20 7.26
N GLN A 618 -17.70 7.40 8.27
CA GLN A 618 -18.27 6.08 8.07
C GLN A 618 -19.45 5.78 9.02
N PRO A 619 -20.68 6.24 8.71
CA PRO A 619 -21.87 5.77 9.40
C PRO A 619 -22.16 4.30 9.05
N SER A 620 -22.59 3.52 10.04
CA SER A 620 -22.85 2.09 9.86
C SER A 620 -24.09 1.60 10.62
N VAL A 621 -24.66 0.51 10.14
CA VAL A 621 -25.74 -0.23 10.79
C VAL A 621 -25.53 -1.73 10.64
N THR A 622 -25.58 -2.44 11.76
CA THR A 622 -25.63 -3.91 11.78
C THR A 622 -27.05 -4.35 12.13
N TYR A 623 -27.58 -5.29 11.36
CA TYR A 623 -28.82 -6.00 11.65
C TYR A 623 -28.55 -7.49 11.88
N LYS A 624 -28.89 -7.95 13.09
CA LYS A 624 -28.76 -9.35 13.53
C LYS A 624 -30.13 -9.92 13.93
N PRO A 625 -30.95 -10.39 12.98
CA PRO A 625 -32.29 -10.90 13.26
C PRO A 625 -32.29 -12.15 14.15
N ASN A 626 -31.27 -12.99 14.01
CA ASN A 626 -31.08 -14.24 14.74
C ASN A 626 -29.57 -14.59 14.80
N SER A 627 -29.23 -15.81 15.22
CA SER A 627 -27.83 -16.26 15.32
C SER A 627 -27.19 -16.64 13.98
N GLU A 628 -27.98 -16.89 12.95
CA GLU A 628 -27.51 -17.40 11.65
C GLU A 628 -27.23 -16.27 10.66
N TRP A 629 -27.97 -15.17 10.75
CA TRP A 629 -27.88 -14.04 9.83
C TRP A 629 -27.38 -12.79 10.55
N THR A 630 -26.40 -12.14 9.93
CA THR A 630 -25.97 -10.77 10.24
C THR A 630 -25.86 -10.04 8.91
N VAL A 631 -26.34 -8.81 8.87
CA VAL A 631 -26.23 -7.91 7.71
C VAL A 631 -25.58 -6.64 8.21
N ASP A 632 -24.43 -6.28 7.66
CA ASP A 632 -23.74 -5.03 7.95
C ASP A 632 -23.85 -4.11 6.74
N MET A 633 -24.25 -2.86 6.97
CA MET A 633 -24.23 -1.81 5.96
C MET A 633 -23.44 -0.62 6.51
N PHE A 634 -22.57 -0.05 5.68
CA PHE A 634 -21.88 1.19 6.01
C PHE A 634 -21.68 2.03 4.75
N VAL A 635 -21.49 3.33 4.93
CA VAL A 635 -21.16 4.26 3.86
C VAL A 635 -19.79 4.82 4.19
N THR A 636 -18.85 4.81 3.26
CA THR A 636 -17.56 5.48 3.40
C THR A 636 -17.59 6.72 2.52
N VAL A 637 -17.32 7.89 3.12
CA VAL A 637 -17.15 9.16 2.39
C VAL A 637 -15.85 9.80 2.81
N MET A 638 -15.07 10.25 1.84
CA MET A 638 -13.72 10.78 2.04
C MET A 638 -13.49 12.03 1.20
N ASP A 639 -12.67 12.94 1.70
CA ASP A 639 -12.25 14.10 0.94
C ASP A 639 -10.89 14.59 1.43
N SER A 640 -10.11 15.14 0.49
CA SER A 640 -8.77 15.65 0.74
C SER A 640 -8.59 17.01 0.09
N LYS A 641 -8.01 17.95 0.86
CA LYS A 641 -7.82 19.33 0.43
C LYS A 641 -6.79 19.47 -0.70
N ASP A 642 -5.69 18.76 -0.60
CA ASP A 642 -4.54 18.81 -1.51
C ASP A 642 -3.69 17.53 -1.42
N TYR A 643 -2.62 17.44 -2.20
CA TYR A 643 -1.73 16.27 -2.23
C TYR A 643 -0.80 16.14 -1.02
N ALA A 644 -0.91 17.02 -0.02
CA ALA A 644 -0.21 16.85 1.24
C ALA A 644 -0.98 15.91 2.17
N ALA A 645 -2.31 15.85 2.03
CA ALA A 645 -3.16 15.08 2.92
C ALA A 645 -3.03 13.56 2.72
N ALA A 646 -3.09 12.82 3.83
CA ALA A 646 -2.72 11.40 3.85
C ALA A 646 -3.72 10.48 3.13
N LEU A 647 -4.97 10.91 2.98
CA LEU A 647 -6.03 10.13 2.33
C LEU A 647 -6.21 10.44 0.85
N THR A 648 -5.49 11.42 0.30
CA THR A 648 -5.55 11.81 -1.12
C THR A 648 -5.37 10.63 -2.09
N PRO A 649 -4.49 9.64 -1.85
CA PRO A 649 -4.33 8.51 -2.76
C PRO A 649 -5.58 7.64 -2.95
N ILE A 650 -6.57 7.74 -2.06
CA ILE A 650 -7.78 6.91 -2.08
C ILE A 650 -9.08 7.71 -1.95
N ASP A 651 -9.04 9.04 -1.98
CA ASP A 651 -10.21 9.89 -1.70
C ASP A 651 -11.33 9.84 -2.77
N TRP A 652 -11.16 8.97 -3.77
CA TRP A 652 -12.13 8.64 -4.80
C TRP A 652 -13.07 7.49 -4.38
N THR A 653 -12.76 6.77 -3.28
CA THR A 653 -13.47 5.55 -2.85
C THR A 653 -14.75 5.82 -2.06
N ASP A 654 -15.55 6.79 -2.48
CA ASP A 654 -16.85 7.06 -1.88
C ASP A 654 -17.83 5.93 -2.22
N GLU A 655 -18.25 5.16 -1.21
CA GLU A 655 -19.00 3.93 -1.46
C GLU A 655 -20.02 3.58 -0.37
N VAL A 656 -21.02 2.79 -0.77
CA VAL A 656 -21.96 2.13 0.13
C VAL A 656 -21.68 0.63 0.10
N THR A 657 -21.30 0.09 1.25
CA THR A 657 -20.94 -1.31 1.40
C THR A 657 -22.00 -2.07 2.17
N LEU A 658 -22.35 -3.26 1.66
CA LEU A 658 -23.28 -4.22 2.26
C LEU A 658 -22.59 -5.58 2.35
N ARG A 659 -22.63 -6.21 3.53
CA ARG A 659 -22.07 -7.55 3.75
C ARG A 659 -22.89 -8.46 4.66
#